data_AF-A0A8R1W2M1-F1
#
_entry.id   AF-A0A8R1W2M1-F1
#
_cell.length_a   1.000
_cell.length_b   1.000
_cell.length_c   1.000
_cell.angle_alpha   90.00
_cell.angle_beta   90.00
_cell.angle_gamma   90.00
#
_symmetry.space_group_name_H-M   'P 1'
#
loop_
_entity.id
_entity.type
_entity.pdbx_description
1 polymer ?
#
loop_
_entity_poly.entity_id
_entity_poly.type
_entity_poly.pdbx_seq_one_letter_code
_entity_poly.pdbx_strand_id
1 'polypeptide(L)'
;MSRRWFHSHLNGMETQRILLDEGVEGSFLVRKSYSRKGQFVLSVRHGNKVNHIKIHNDGELFDLNGGEKFNTLTNLVEHYMTHPRVLKEQGGIPLPLLIPIGSPEPTNERWFHGQMSRKEAEYLILEKGRPGSYLVRESQSDPGNYVLTVNIDDKVAEIKIRFNGEKYDIGGGEEFLSLNDLMKYYSFNPMVDHTGSVMHLMNPVNVTRISIAGIVDRVFKLEHQKYQHYPFGGFWEEFDVLQQWETKRESTKDIGFLDENKSKNRYRNILPYDHSRIILKCCDKSLPGADYINANMIKLEPFILAEKYETRNYIVTQGCLRNTVDDFWKMIWQEDSRIIVMITKLFEKSKEKCMKYWPDLGQSCEYSKITVENLGEYAHQQDMVVRMFNISLSNYRHRRVLQYHYTGWPDHGVPSDAGSLLDLQFVVNARQFEIEAHSDVTHPLTVHCSAGVGRTGTFVVLDILIGLINRKGLDCELDIQRTTHLVRSFRPGLVQTEAQYQFIYTAINHYVQSVCSRISAEKKIEMFGREYLNIKYTDELATVVGEENVPTLNPCTAQRVLKNAISCNTYPTTDSPLVSPTLDKSNVVELLGYDPGKPNDPSQAIVTNADSCPNSPTSNVFELHSYENISSSLPSSECDIGPPPMEAPPPPPESLFYDINEII
;
A
#
# COMPACT_ATOMS: atom_id res chain seq x y z
N MET A 1 16.08 -8.48 10.64
CA MET A 1 15.82 -8.23 9.20
C MET A 1 15.58 -9.54 8.45
N SER A 2 14.88 -9.52 7.31
CA SER A 2 14.81 -10.66 6.38
C SER A 2 16.22 -11.01 5.88
N ARG A 3 16.65 -12.29 5.95
CA ARG A 3 17.96 -12.73 5.43
C ARG A 3 17.94 -12.94 3.91
N ARG A 4 17.03 -12.31 3.17
CA ARG A 4 16.99 -12.43 1.70
C ARG A 4 18.30 -12.00 1.04
N TRP A 5 19.14 -11.20 1.69
CA TRP A 5 20.51 -10.93 1.22
C TRP A 5 21.41 -12.17 1.14
N PHE A 6 21.02 -13.32 1.71
CA PHE A 6 21.78 -14.55 1.65
C PHE A 6 21.41 -15.40 0.43
N HIS A 7 22.39 -15.69 -0.41
CA HIS A 7 22.25 -16.53 -1.60
C HIS A 7 23.10 -17.79 -1.43
N SER A 8 22.45 -18.93 -1.27
CA SER A 8 23.12 -20.19 -0.96
C SER A 8 23.89 -20.79 -2.14
N HIS A 9 23.53 -20.44 -3.38
CA HIS A 9 24.00 -21.12 -4.60
C HIS A 9 24.68 -20.22 -5.63
N LEU A 10 24.78 -18.91 -5.37
CA LEU A 10 25.47 -18.02 -6.28
C LEU A 10 26.97 -18.22 -6.21
N ASN A 11 27.61 -18.39 -7.36
CA ASN A 11 29.05 -18.30 -7.47
C ASN A 11 29.53 -16.84 -7.58
N GLY A 12 30.84 -16.61 -7.55
CA GLY A 12 31.41 -15.26 -7.57
C GLY A 12 31.10 -14.47 -8.84
N MET A 13 31.09 -15.13 -10.01
CA MET A 13 30.82 -14.51 -11.30
C MET A 13 29.36 -14.12 -11.44
N GLU A 14 28.44 -15.01 -11.06
CA GLU A 14 27.00 -14.73 -11.05
C GLU A 14 26.67 -13.60 -10.07
N THR A 15 27.31 -13.60 -8.90
CA THR A 15 27.17 -12.52 -7.92
C THR A 15 27.62 -11.19 -8.49
N GLN A 16 28.77 -11.17 -9.18
CA GLN A 16 29.28 -9.97 -9.80
C GLN A 16 28.33 -9.47 -10.89
N ARG A 17 27.81 -10.37 -11.72
CA ARG A 17 26.80 -10.05 -12.74
C ARG A 17 25.55 -9.46 -12.11
N ILE A 18 24.97 -10.11 -11.10
CA ILE A 18 23.80 -9.63 -10.38
C ILE A 18 24.06 -8.25 -9.76
N LEU A 19 25.18 -8.06 -9.06
CA LEU A 19 25.46 -6.77 -8.42
C LEU A 19 25.71 -5.65 -9.45
N LEU A 20 26.36 -5.93 -10.58
CA LEU A 20 26.63 -4.93 -11.63
C LEU A 20 25.42 -4.65 -12.53
N ASP A 21 24.66 -5.67 -12.89
CA ASP A 21 23.50 -5.55 -13.78
C ASP A 21 22.25 -5.07 -13.02
N GLU A 22 22.13 -5.43 -11.73
CA GLU A 22 20.89 -5.28 -10.94
C GLU A 22 21.07 -4.46 -9.66
N GLY A 23 22.29 -4.38 -9.13
CA GLY A 23 22.59 -3.60 -7.92
C GLY A 23 22.79 -2.12 -8.21
N VAL A 24 22.88 -1.33 -7.15
CA VAL A 24 23.31 0.08 -7.17
C VAL A 24 24.44 0.28 -6.14
N GLU A 25 24.92 1.51 -5.98
CA GLU A 25 25.94 1.84 -4.97
C GLU A 25 25.56 1.33 -3.57
N GLY A 26 26.48 0.64 -2.90
CA GLY A 26 26.24 0.04 -1.58
C GLY A 26 25.28 -1.17 -1.60
N SER A 27 24.91 -1.69 -2.76
CA SER A 27 24.18 -2.95 -2.87
C SER A 27 25.06 -4.13 -2.48
N PHE A 28 24.50 -5.07 -1.73
CA PHE A 28 25.26 -6.19 -1.22
C PHE A 28 24.44 -7.48 -1.15
N LEU A 29 25.15 -8.59 -1.13
CA LEU A 29 24.61 -9.91 -0.81
C LEU A 29 25.69 -10.77 -0.14
N VAL A 30 25.27 -11.78 0.63
CA VAL A 30 26.16 -12.78 1.24
C VAL A 30 25.92 -14.12 0.55
N ARG A 31 26.98 -14.88 0.31
CA ARG A 31 26.88 -16.21 -0.29
C ARG A 31 27.83 -17.21 0.35
N LYS A 32 27.62 -18.49 0.07
CA LYS A 32 28.61 -19.54 0.41
C LYS A 32 29.90 -19.35 -0.42
N SER A 33 31.03 -19.68 0.18
CA SER A 33 32.31 -19.69 -0.51
C SER A 33 32.49 -21.01 -1.28
N TYR A 34 32.60 -20.94 -2.61
CA TYR A 34 32.93 -22.10 -3.45
C TYR A 34 34.40 -22.50 -3.33
N SER A 35 35.29 -21.55 -3.00
CA SER A 35 36.73 -21.81 -2.88
C SER A 35 37.14 -22.39 -1.53
N ARG A 36 36.29 -22.27 -0.48
CA ARG A 36 36.56 -22.82 0.86
C ARG A 36 35.26 -23.31 1.52
N LYS A 37 35.13 -24.62 1.71
CA LYS A 37 33.98 -25.22 2.39
C LYS A 37 33.78 -24.63 3.80
N GLY A 38 32.53 -24.37 4.16
CA GLY A 38 32.14 -23.84 5.47
C GLY A 38 32.36 -22.33 5.68
N GLN A 39 32.90 -21.62 4.69
CA GLN A 39 33.16 -20.18 4.75
C GLN A 39 32.13 -19.41 3.91
N PHE A 40 31.96 -18.12 4.20
CA PHE A 40 31.02 -17.25 3.49
C PHE A 40 31.74 -16.08 2.82
N VAL A 41 31.07 -15.42 1.89
CA VAL A 41 31.59 -14.23 1.20
C VAL A 41 30.51 -13.16 1.17
N LEU A 42 30.82 -11.99 1.72
CA LEU A 42 30.06 -10.76 1.57
C LEU A 42 30.50 -10.07 0.27
N SER A 43 29.58 -9.84 -0.66
CA SER A 43 29.84 -9.18 -1.92
C SER A 43 29.13 -7.84 -1.96
N VAL A 44 29.86 -6.76 -2.20
CA VAL A 44 29.36 -5.37 -2.13
C VAL A 44 29.71 -4.64 -3.41
N ARG A 45 28.74 -3.97 -4.02
CA ARG A 45 28.98 -3.07 -5.15
C ARG A 45 29.45 -1.71 -4.63
N HIS A 46 30.55 -1.24 -5.21
CA HIS A 46 31.07 0.10 -5.02
C HIS A 46 31.55 0.63 -6.38
N GLY A 47 30.87 1.65 -6.88
CA GLY A 47 30.95 2.15 -8.25
C GLY A 47 30.61 1.07 -9.29
N ASN A 48 31.54 0.90 -10.24
CA ASN A 48 31.47 -0.14 -11.29
C ASN A 48 32.26 -1.41 -10.91
N LYS A 49 32.54 -1.60 -9.62
CA LYS A 49 33.27 -2.76 -9.11
C LYS A 49 32.46 -3.50 -8.05
N VAL A 50 32.74 -4.79 -7.92
CA VAL A 50 32.20 -5.64 -6.87
C VAL A 50 33.34 -6.12 -5.99
N ASN A 51 33.26 -5.78 -4.71
CA ASN A 51 34.19 -6.17 -3.67
C ASN A 51 33.72 -7.47 -3.01
N HIS A 52 34.57 -8.50 -3.01
CA HIS A 52 34.29 -9.78 -2.36
C HIS A 52 35.11 -9.93 -1.08
N ILE A 53 34.43 -9.87 0.06
CA ILE A 53 35.02 -9.88 1.39
C ILE A 53 34.75 -11.22 2.04
N LYS A 54 35.79 -11.91 2.49
CA LYS A 54 35.64 -13.23 3.12
C LYS A 54 35.08 -13.05 4.53
N ILE A 55 34.06 -13.83 4.84
CA ILE A 55 33.56 -14.00 6.20
C ILE A 55 34.18 -15.28 6.75
N HIS A 56 34.99 -15.12 7.79
CA HIS A 56 35.53 -16.24 8.51
C HIS A 56 34.48 -16.84 9.44
N ASN A 57 34.46 -18.16 9.54
CA ASN A 57 33.71 -18.91 10.53
C ASN A 57 34.66 -19.89 11.20
N ASP A 58 34.89 -19.72 12.51
CA ASP A 58 35.75 -20.58 13.34
C ASP A 58 34.99 -21.75 13.98
N GLY A 59 33.70 -21.89 13.68
CA GLY A 59 32.82 -22.93 14.21
C GLY A 59 31.86 -22.43 15.28
N GLU A 60 32.17 -21.29 15.92
CA GLU A 60 31.32 -20.66 16.94
C GLU A 60 30.93 -19.22 16.57
N LEU A 61 31.83 -18.48 15.91
CA LEU A 61 31.68 -17.06 15.62
C LEU A 61 32.03 -16.72 14.16
N PHE A 62 31.45 -15.62 13.69
CA PHE A 62 31.63 -15.07 12.35
C PHE A 62 32.38 -13.74 12.41
N ASP A 63 33.39 -13.51 11.56
CA ASP A 63 34.09 -12.23 11.45
C ASP A 63 34.43 -11.86 10.00
N LEU A 64 34.70 -10.57 9.77
CA LEU A 64 35.26 -10.07 8.51
C LEU A 64 36.73 -9.73 8.72
N ASN A 65 37.63 -10.52 8.11
CA ASN A 65 39.08 -10.29 8.10
C ASN A 65 39.70 -10.04 9.51
N GLY A 66 39.24 -10.74 10.55
CA GLY A 66 39.76 -10.59 11.92
C GLY A 66 39.25 -9.35 12.67
N GLY A 67 38.14 -8.76 12.22
CA GLY A 67 37.43 -7.68 12.91
C GLY A 67 36.56 -8.17 14.08
N GLU A 68 35.45 -7.46 14.32
CA GLU A 68 34.49 -7.81 15.37
C GLU A 68 33.84 -9.17 15.07
N LYS A 69 33.59 -9.96 16.12
CA LYS A 69 33.05 -11.32 16.05
C LYS A 69 31.57 -11.35 16.39
N PHE A 70 30.79 -12.13 15.63
CA PHE A 70 29.34 -12.23 15.75
C PHE A 70 28.88 -13.68 15.87
N ASN A 71 27.80 -13.92 16.63
CA ASN A 71 27.24 -15.27 16.81
C ASN A 71 26.41 -15.79 15.63
N THR A 72 25.94 -14.91 14.74
CA THR A 72 25.22 -15.28 13.52
C THR A 72 25.60 -14.35 12.37
N LEU A 73 25.47 -14.83 11.13
CA LEU A 73 25.59 -14.00 9.93
C LEU A 73 24.62 -12.81 9.93
N THR A 74 23.45 -12.94 10.57
CA THR A 74 22.48 -11.83 10.68
C THR A 74 23.01 -10.71 11.54
N ASN A 75 23.53 -11.04 12.72
CA ASN A 75 24.10 -10.04 13.62
C ASN A 75 25.28 -9.33 12.97
N LEU A 76 26.12 -10.07 12.22
CA LEU A 76 27.22 -9.50 11.43
C LEU A 76 26.69 -8.49 10.40
N VAL A 77 25.73 -8.89 9.56
CA VAL A 77 25.18 -8.01 8.52
C VAL A 77 24.48 -6.81 9.12
N GLU A 78 23.63 -6.99 10.14
CA GLU A 78 22.91 -5.90 10.80
C GLU A 78 23.88 -4.88 11.40
N HIS A 79 24.98 -5.32 12.05
CA HIS A 79 26.00 -4.42 12.57
C HIS A 79 26.61 -3.54 11.48
N TYR A 80 27.04 -4.11 10.35
CA TYR A 80 27.69 -3.34 9.28
C TYR A 80 26.71 -2.50 8.45
N MET A 81 25.42 -2.85 8.43
CA MET A 81 24.37 -1.98 7.88
C MET A 81 24.12 -0.76 8.77
N THR A 82 24.14 -0.91 10.09
CA THR A 82 23.95 0.20 11.03
C THR A 82 25.20 1.08 11.19
N HIS A 83 26.38 0.57 10.79
CA HIS A 83 27.65 1.27 10.89
C HIS A 83 28.38 1.37 9.52
N PRO A 84 27.83 2.13 8.55
CA PRO A 84 28.28 2.11 7.14
C PRO A 84 29.71 2.59 6.89
N ARG A 85 30.37 3.21 7.88
CA ARG A 85 31.76 3.71 7.77
C ARG A 85 32.83 2.74 8.29
N VAL A 86 32.43 1.62 8.90
CA VAL A 86 33.35 0.69 9.57
C VAL A 86 33.98 -0.28 8.57
N LEU A 87 33.20 -0.80 7.63
CA LEU A 87 33.71 -1.71 6.61
C LEU A 87 34.51 -0.95 5.55
N LYS A 88 35.72 -1.40 5.23
CA LYS A 88 36.64 -0.72 4.31
C LYS A 88 37.32 -1.68 3.32
N GLU A 89 37.62 -1.18 2.13
CA GLU A 89 38.41 -1.86 1.08
C GLU A 89 39.91 -1.86 1.42
N GLN A 90 40.69 -2.68 0.72
CA GLN A 90 42.16 -2.60 0.70
C GLN A 90 42.60 -1.23 0.15
N GLY A 91 42.87 -0.29 1.06
CA GLY A 91 43.11 1.13 0.74
C GLY A 91 42.37 2.12 1.65
N GLY A 92 41.49 1.63 2.53
CA GLY A 92 40.81 2.45 3.53
C GLY A 92 39.52 3.12 3.08
N ILE A 93 39.08 2.86 1.84
CA ILE A 93 37.83 3.38 1.27
C ILE A 93 36.63 2.70 1.94
N PRO A 94 35.65 3.44 2.49
CA PRO A 94 34.45 2.85 3.08
C PRO A 94 33.62 2.04 2.08
N LEU A 95 33.12 0.89 2.51
CA LEU A 95 32.23 0.00 1.74
C LEU A 95 30.89 -0.13 2.49
N PRO A 96 29.96 0.82 2.33
CA PRO A 96 28.72 0.83 3.10
C PRO A 96 27.77 -0.29 2.64
N LEU A 97 27.20 -1.03 3.59
CA LEU A 97 26.13 -1.99 3.33
C LEU A 97 24.79 -1.28 3.40
N LEU A 98 24.31 -0.79 2.26
CA LEU A 98 23.10 0.03 2.20
C LEU A 98 21.90 -0.81 1.81
N ILE A 99 22.07 -1.63 0.77
CA ILE A 99 20.96 -2.21 0.04
C ILE A 99 21.14 -3.72 -0.11
N PRO A 100 20.35 -4.56 0.58
CA PRO A 100 20.39 -5.99 0.35
C PRO A 100 19.79 -6.35 -1.02
N ILE A 101 20.45 -7.22 -1.78
CA ILE A 101 19.86 -7.89 -2.96
C ILE A 101 19.27 -9.22 -2.51
N GLY A 102 17.95 -9.36 -2.65
CA GLY A 102 17.22 -10.55 -2.25
C GLY A 102 17.49 -11.77 -3.12
N SER A 103 17.64 -12.94 -2.51
CA SER A 103 17.60 -14.23 -3.18
C SER A 103 16.16 -14.51 -3.60
N PRO A 104 15.93 -14.94 -4.86
CA PRO A 104 14.60 -15.34 -5.29
C PRO A 104 14.13 -16.52 -4.44
N GLU A 105 12.86 -16.53 -4.07
CA GLU A 105 12.30 -17.70 -3.38
C GLU A 105 12.37 -18.92 -4.30
N PRO A 106 12.69 -20.11 -3.76
CA PRO A 106 12.78 -21.33 -4.56
C PRO A 106 11.42 -21.71 -5.17
N THR A 107 10.33 -21.15 -4.64
CA THR A 107 8.99 -21.31 -5.16
C THR A 107 8.07 -20.19 -4.64
N ASN A 108 7.03 -19.87 -5.42
CA ASN A 108 5.93 -18.98 -5.00
C ASN A 108 4.73 -19.77 -4.43
N GLU A 109 4.91 -21.03 -4.03
CA GLU A 109 3.82 -21.85 -3.46
C GLU A 109 3.37 -21.39 -2.08
N ARG A 110 2.07 -21.46 -1.82
CA ARG A 110 1.47 -21.00 -0.55
C ARG A 110 1.87 -21.87 0.65
N TRP A 111 2.27 -23.12 0.46
CA TRP A 111 2.80 -23.97 1.53
C TRP A 111 4.25 -23.64 1.92
N PHE A 112 4.93 -22.75 1.19
CA PHE A 112 6.29 -22.35 1.48
C PHE A 112 6.30 -21.06 2.30
N HIS A 113 6.83 -21.12 3.52
CA HIS A 113 6.85 -20.00 4.47
C HIS A 113 8.18 -19.23 4.48
N GLY A 114 9.14 -19.64 3.64
CA GLY A 114 10.48 -19.07 3.61
C GLY A 114 11.14 -19.12 4.98
N GLN A 115 11.56 -17.95 5.48
CA GLN A 115 12.18 -17.83 6.80
C GLN A 115 11.15 -17.90 7.92
N MET A 116 11.10 -19.07 8.55
CA MET A 116 10.29 -19.35 9.72
C MET A 116 11.12 -20.20 10.70
N SER A 117 11.06 -19.88 11.99
CA SER A 117 11.74 -20.67 13.01
C SER A 117 11.03 -22.01 13.25
N ARG A 118 11.77 -22.98 13.80
CA ARG A 118 11.20 -24.27 14.23
C ARG A 118 9.99 -24.08 15.15
N LYS A 119 10.13 -23.22 16.16
CA LYS A 119 9.07 -22.98 17.16
C LYS A 119 7.82 -22.35 16.53
N GLU A 120 7.99 -21.40 15.61
CA GLU A 120 6.87 -20.80 14.88
C GLU A 120 6.16 -21.82 14.00
N ALA A 121 6.92 -22.70 13.33
CA ALA A 121 6.37 -23.76 12.49
C ALA A 121 5.58 -24.80 13.28
N GLU A 122 6.14 -25.27 14.41
CA GLU A 122 5.46 -26.19 15.34
C GLU A 122 4.18 -25.56 15.88
N TYR A 123 4.23 -24.30 16.31
CA TYR A 123 3.03 -23.59 16.77
C TYR A 123 1.99 -23.48 15.66
N LEU A 124 2.39 -23.03 14.46
CA LEU A 124 1.47 -22.78 13.36
C LEU A 124 0.78 -24.06 12.88
N ILE A 125 1.52 -25.18 12.81
CA ILE A 125 1.00 -26.44 12.30
C ILE A 125 0.07 -27.14 13.30
N LEU A 126 0.26 -26.93 14.60
CA LEU A 126 -0.62 -27.46 15.64
C LEU A 126 -1.84 -26.55 15.85
N GLU A 127 -1.67 -25.23 15.77
CA GLU A 127 -2.75 -24.27 16.01
C GLU A 127 -3.72 -24.16 14.82
N LYS A 128 -3.18 -24.18 13.59
CA LYS A 128 -3.98 -24.01 12.35
C LYS A 128 -4.13 -25.30 11.55
N GLY A 129 -3.27 -26.28 11.78
CA GLY A 129 -3.29 -27.53 11.03
C GLY A 129 -4.23 -28.56 11.63
N ARG A 130 -4.43 -29.63 10.86
CA ARG A 130 -5.10 -30.87 11.26
C ARG A 130 -4.17 -32.04 10.91
N PRO A 131 -4.44 -33.28 11.33
CA PRO A 131 -3.66 -34.42 10.88
C PRO A 131 -3.50 -34.44 9.35
N GLY A 132 -2.26 -34.64 8.89
CA GLY A 132 -1.86 -34.52 7.48
C GLY A 132 -1.61 -33.09 6.98
N SER A 133 -1.68 -32.08 7.86
CA SER A 133 -1.28 -30.71 7.52
C SER A 133 0.23 -30.60 7.35
N TYR A 134 0.69 -29.78 6.42
CA TYR A 134 2.12 -29.60 6.16
C TYR A 134 2.50 -28.17 5.78
N LEU A 135 3.76 -27.81 5.99
CA LEU A 135 4.39 -26.60 5.48
C LEU A 135 5.88 -26.83 5.22
N VAL A 136 6.48 -26.00 4.36
CA VAL A 136 7.93 -26.00 4.10
C VAL A 136 8.54 -24.66 4.48
N ARG A 137 9.71 -24.70 5.10
CA ARG A 137 10.47 -23.52 5.54
C ARG A 137 11.96 -23.68 5.27
N GLU A 138 12.70 -22.59 5.30
CA GLU A 138 14.16 -22.60 5.27
C GLU A 138 14.73 -23.23 6.56
N SER A 139 15.84 -23.96 6.40
CA SER A 139 16.58 -24.49 7.53
C SER A 139 17.46 -23.42 8.16
N GLN A 140 17.16 -23.05 9.41
CA GLN A 140 17.96 -22.08 10.16
C GLN A 140 19.33 -22.65 10.57
N SER A 141 19.39 -23.96 10.86
CA SER A 141 20.61 -24.65 11.28
C SER A 141 21.52 -25.05 10.12
N ASP A 142 20.98 -25.17 8.91
CA ASP A 142 21.75 -25.56 7.72
C ASP A 142 21.36 -24.68 6.51
N PRO A 143 21.93 -23.47 6.41
CA PRO A 143 21.53 -22.48 5.40
C PRO A 143 21.61 -23.02 3.96
N GLY A 144 20.57 -22.78 3.16
CA GLY A 144 20.43 -23.28 1.79
C GLY A 144 19.75 -24.65 1.67
N ASN A 145 19.41 -25.27 2.80
CA ASN A 145 18.54 -26.44 2.87
C ASN A 145 17.17 -26.03 3.46
N TYR A 146 16.19 -26.93 3.38
CA TYR A 146 14.81 -26.68 3.80
C TYR A 146 14.32 -27.74 4.80
N VAL A 147 13.18 -27.48 5.42
CA VAL A 147 12.52 -28.39 6.36
C VAL A 147 11.05 -28.48 6.00
N LEU A 148 10.57 -29.69 5.73
CA LEU A 148 9.16 -30.04 5.65
C LEU A 148 8.67 -30.33 7.07
N THR A 149 7.67 -29.60 7.52
CA THR A 149 7.03 -29.78 8.83
C THR A 149 5.64 -30.37 8.59
N VAL A 150 5.30 -31.47 9.26
CA VAL A 150 4.04 -32.21 9.05
C VAL A 150 3.36 -32.48 10.40
N ASN A 151 2.05 -32.29 10.48
CA ASN A 151 1.22 -32.75 11.60
C ASN A 151 0.83 -34.22 11.35
N ILE A 152 1.31 -35.12 12.20
CA ILE A 152 0.97 -36.54 12.24
C ILE A 152 0.24 -36.78 13.55
N ASP A 153 -1.08 -36.93 13.50
CA ASP A 153 -1.93 -37.21 14.67
C ASP A 153 -1.63 -36.29 15.87
N ASP A 154 -1.62 -34.98 15.61
CA ASP A 154 -1.35 -33.89 16.57
C ASP A 154 0.07 -33.88 17.14
N LYS A 155 1.00 -34.56 16.45
CA LYS A 155 2.45 -34.48 16.69
C LYS A 155 3.14 -33.87 15.49
N VAL A 156 4.22 -33.13 15.75
CA VAL A 156 5.01 -32.50 14.67
C VAL A 156 6.15 -33.40 14.26
N ALA A 157 6.25 -33.69 12.97
CA ALA A 157 7.41 -34.31 12.34
C ALA A 157 8.15 -33.28 11.47
N GLU A 158 9.48 -33.29 11.55
CA GLU A 158 10.35 -32.46 10.74
C GLU A 158 11.23 -33.32 9.83
N ILE A 159 11.13 -33.11 8.52
CA ILE A 159 11.90 -33.80 7.49
C ILE A 159 12.83 -32.79 6.83
N LYS A 160 14.13 -33.08 6.84
CA LYS A 160 15.12 -32.21 6.22
C LYS A 160 15.12 -32.42 4.70
N ILE A 161 14.85 -31.36 3.95
CA ILE A 161 15.00 -31.34 2.51
C ILE A 161 16.38 -30.76 2.20
N ARG A 162 17.22 -31.55 1.55
CA ARG A 162 18.56 -31.15 1.13
C ARG A 162 18.53 -30.61 -0.28
N PHE A 163 19.33 -29.60 -0.56
CA PHE A 163 19.61 -29.16 -1.92
C PHE A 163 21.11 -29.26 -2.20
N ASN A 164 21.47 -30.05 -3.20
CA ASN A 164 22.87 -30.38 -3.50
C ASN A 164 23.55 -29.35 -4.45
N GLY A 165 22.82 -28.33 -4.90
CA GLY A 165 23.27 -27.36 -5.90
C GLY A 165 22.49 -27.45 -7.21
N GLU A 166 21.87 -28.60 -7.49
CA GLU A 166 21.11 -28.87 -8.71
C GLU A 166 19.73 -29.47 -8.41
N LYS A 167 19.63 -30.35 -7.42
CA LYS A 167 18.43 -31.11 -7.09
C LYS A 167 18.13 -31.12 -5.59
N TYR A 168 16.88 -31.45 -5.29
CA TYR A 168 16.29 -31.57 -3.97
C TYR A 168 16.05 -33.04 -3.60
N ASP A 169 16.34 -33.42 -2.35
CA ASP A 169 16.08 -34.76 -1.81
C ASP A 169 15.76 -34.70 -0.30
N ILE A 170 15.29 -35.78 0.30
CA ILE A 170 14.93 -35.84 1.75
C ILE A 170 15.91 -36.66 2.62
N GLY A 171 17.11 -36.97 2.14
CA GLY A 171 18.06 -37.85 2.85
C GLY A 171 18.43 -39.11 2.10
N GLY A 172 17.60 -39.53 1.14
CA GLY A 172 17.77 -40.70 0.28
C GLY A 172 16.55 -40.90 -0.63
N GLY A 173 16.62 -41.83 -1.59
CA GLY A 173 15.56 -42.08 -2.56
C GLY A 173 15.69 -41.22 -3.82
N GLU A 174 14.54 -40.81 -4.36
CA GLU A 174 14.45 -40.00 -5.59
C GLU A 174 14.94 -38.56 -5.37
N GLU A 175 15.52 -37.99 -6.43
CA GLU A 175 15.98 -36.59 -6.47
C GLU A 175 15.10 -35.77 -7.43
N PHE A 176 14.84 -34.51 -7.08
CA PHE A 176 13.89 -33.65 -7.80
C PHE A 176 14.52 -32.35 -8.26
N LEU A 177 14.11 -31.83 -9.41
CA LEU A 177 14.62 -30.56 -9.95
C LEU A 177 14.06 -29.33 -9.22
N SER A 178 12.88 -29.46 -8.60
CA SER A 178 12.23 -28.37 -7.87
C SER A 178 11.61 -28.86 -6.56
N LEU A 179 11.43 -27.93 -5.60
CA LEU A 179 10.65 -28.22 -4.40
C LEU A 179 9.20 -28.60 -4.75
N ASN A 180 8.63 -28.04 -5.82
CA ASN A 180 7.28 -28.37 -6.26
C ASN A 180 7.17 -29.84 -6.69
N ASP A 181 8.13 -30.34 -7.47
CA ASP A 181 8.12 -31.74 -7.92
C ASP A 181 8.30 -32.69 -6.74
N LEU A 182 9.21 -32.34 -5.81
CA LEU A 182 9.41 -33.09 -4.57
C LEU A 182 8.11 -33.18 -3.77
N MET A 183 7.46 -32.04 -3.52
CA MET A 183 6.23 -31.98 -2.72
C MET A 183 5.07 -32.71 -3.40
N LYS A 184 4.95 -32.58 -4.73
CA LYS A 184 3.95 -33.30 -5.51
C LYS A 184 4.18 -34.81 -5.48
N TYR A 185 5.42 -35.27 -5.57
CA TYR A 185 5.73 -36.69 -5.48
C TYR A 185 5.32 -37.27 -4.13
N TYR A 186 5.73 -36.63 -3.02
CA TYR A 186 5.42 -37.12 -1.67
C TYR A 186 3.97 -36.88 -1.24
N SER A 187 3.19 -36.07 -1.95
CA SER A 187 1.73 -36.02 -1.74
C SER A 187 1.01 -37.25 -2.30
N PHE A 188 1.56 -37.90 -3.34
CA PHE A 188 1.01 -39.15 -3.87
C PHE A 188 1.69 -40.40 -3.29
N ASN A 189 2.92 -40.25 -2.77
CA ASN A 189 3.71 -41.34 -2.20
C ASN A 189 4.08 -40.99 -0.75
N PRO A 190 3.19 -41.24 0.23
CA PRO A 190 3.41 -40.88 1.62
C PRO A 190 4.69 -41.49 2.20
N MET A 191 5.43 -40.71 2.99
CA MET A 191 6.63 -41.20 3.68
C MET A 191 6.23 -42.04 4.90
N VAL A 192 7.12 -42.91 5.38
CA VAL A 192 6.91 -43.68 6.61
C VAL A 192 8.05 -43.40 7.56
N ASP A 193 7.74 -43.12 8.82
CA ASP A 193 8.75 -42.86 9.84
C ASP A 193 9.34 -44.16 10.43
N HIS A 194 10.36 -44.02 11.29
CA HIS A 194 11.03 -45.16 11.93
C HIS A 194 10.14 -45.93 12.92
N THR A 195 9.01 -45.36 13.32
CA THR A 195 8.00 -46.00 14.18
C THR A 195 6.91 -46.71 13.38
N GLY A 196 6.91 -46.55 12.05
CA GLY A 196 5.91 -47.11 11.14
C GLY A 196 4.72 -46.18 10.88
N SER A 197 4.73 -44.95 11.39
CA SER A 197 3.67 -43.96 11.14
C SER A 197 3.77 -43.40 9.72
N VAL A 198 2.64 -43.38 9.02
CA VAL A 198 2.55 -42.88 7.64
C VAL A 198 2.35 -41.37 7.65
N MET A 199 3.24 -40.65 6.96
CA MET A 199 3.21 -39.20 6.82
C MET A 199 2.47 -38.80 5.55
N HIS A 200 1.18 -38.50 5.69
CA HIS A 200 0.37 -38.02 4.58
C HIS A 200 0.49 -36.50 4.41
N LEU A 201 0.78 -36.03 3.19
CA LEU A 201 0.77 -34.61 2.86
C LEU A 201 -0.58 -34.23 2.25
N MET A 202 -1.56 -33.96 3.11
CA MET A 202 -2.95 -33.77 2.71
C MET A 202 -3.31 -32.29 2.55
N ASN A 203 -2.98 -31.46 3.55
CA ASN A 203 -3.49 -30.10 3.66
C ASN A 203 -2.37 -29.09 3.86
N PRO A 204 -2.05 -28.24 2.88
CA PRO A 204 -1.04 -27.21 3.09
C PRO A 204 -1.50 -26.19 4.13
N VAL A 205 -0.64 -25.81 5.06
CA VAL A 205 -0.82 -24.62 5.90
C VAL A 205 -0.31 -23.44 5.10
N ASN A 206 -1.21 -22.62 4.57
CA ASN A 206 -0.87 -21.57 3.61
C ASN A 206 -0.32 -20.29 4.26
N VAL A 207 0.65 -19.67 3.59
CA VAL A 207 1.18 -18.34 3.92
C VAL A 207 0.45 -17.25 3.12
N THR A 208 0.05 -16.18 3.80
CA THR A 208 -0.59 -15.01 3.16
C THR A 208 0.41 -13.91 2.80
N ARG A 209 1.61 -13.95 3.39
CA ARG A 209 2.72 -13.08 3.00
C ARG A 209 3.12 -13.37 1.55
N ILE A 210 3.38 -12.29 0.80
CA ILE A 210 3.80 -12.33 -0.60
C ILE A 210 4.91 -11.34 -0.87
N SER A 211 5.87 -11.77 -1.67
CA SER A 211 6.73 -10.84 -2.39
C SER A 211 5.92 -10.10 -3.45
N ILE A 212 6.14 -8.80 -3.59
CA ILE A 212 5.52 -8.00 -4.67
C ILE A 212 5.89 -8.53 -6.06
N ALA A 213 7.07 -9.14 -6.21
CA ALA A 213 7.46 -9.85 -7.43
C ALA A 213 6.43 -10.90 -7.88
N GLY A 214 5.87 -11.61 -6.90
CA GLY A 214 4.99 -12.75 -7.11
C GLY A 214 3.51 -12.40 -7.02
N ILE A 215 3.13 -11.12 -7.07
CA ILE A 215 1.71 -10.72 -6.93
C ILE A 215 0.85 -11.32 -8.06
N VAL A 216 1.36 -11.34 -9.30
CA VAL A 216 0.66 -11.92 -10.47
C VAL A 216 0.42 -13.41 -10.26
N ASP A 217 1.47 -14.14 -9.88
CA ASP A 217 1.38 -15.58 -9.59
C ASP A 217 0.43 -15.85 -8.43
N ARG A 218 0.45 -15.02 -7.38
CA ARG A 218 -0.44 -15.16 -6.24
C ARG A 218 -1.90 -15.00 -6.65
N VAL A 219 -2.23 -13.95 -7.43
CA VAL A 219 -3.59 -13.73 -7.93
C VAL A 219 -4.04 -14.93 -8.74
N PHE A 220 -3.23 -15.37 -9.70
CA PHE A 220 -3.54 -16.54 -10.52
C PHE A 220 -3.82 -17.78 -9.67
N LYS A 221 -2.98 -18.05 -8.66
CA LYS A 221 -3.16 -19.18 -7.73
C LYS A 221 -4.45 -19.06 -6.95
N LEU A 222 -4.75 -17.90 -6.36
CA LEU A 222 -5.97 -17.73 -5.55
C LEU A 222 -7.25 -17.88 -6.38
N GLU A 223 -7.23 -17.50 -7.66
CA GLU A 223 -8.36 -17.68 -8.59
C GLU A 223 -8.58 -19.16 -8.99
N HIS A 224 -7.48 -19.89 -9.23
CA HIS A 224 -7.54 -21.23 -9.83
C HIS A 224 -7.37 -22.37 -8.81
N GLN A 225 -6.99 -22.07 -7.57
CA GLN A 225 -6.80 -23.08 -6.54
C GLN A 225 -8.14 -23.62 -6.05
N LYS A 226 -8.43 -24.86 -6.46
CA LYS A 226 -9.54 -25.68 -5.96
C LYS A 226 -8.95 -26.92 -5.31
N TYR A 227 -9.26 -27.18 -4.05
CA TYR A 227 -8.83 -28.41 -3.38
C TYR A 227 -9.89 -29.49 -3.59
N GLN A 228 -9.47 -30.75 -3.76
CA GLN A 228 -10.38 -31.89 -3.96
C GLN A 228 -11.44 -32.04 -2.85
N HIS A 229 -11.20 -31.49 -1.65
CA HIS A 229 -12.11 -31.54 -0.50
C HIS A 229 -12.65 -30.18 -0.06
N TYR A 230 -12.38 -29.09 -0.79
CA TYR A 230 -12.91 -27.75 -0.50
C TYR A 230 -13.42 -27.09 -1.79
N PRO A 231 -14.74 -26.89 -1.95
CA PRO A 231 -15.33 -26.42 -3.21
C PRO A 231 -15.12 -24.92 -3.47
N PHE A 232 -14.57 -24.18 -2.51
CA PHE A 232 -14.41 -22.73 -2.55
C PHE A 232 -12.98 -22.33 -3.00
N GLY A 233 -12.86 -21.20 -3.70
CA GLY A 233 -11.59 -20.70 -4.25
C GLY A 233 -10.60 -20.22 -3.19
N GLY A 234 -9.35 -19.99 -3.58
CA GLY A 234 -8.29 -19.54 -2.67
C GLY A 234 -8.55 -18.17 -2.03
N PHE A 235 -9.21 -17.25 -2.75
CA PHE A 235 -9.64 -15.97 -2.19
C PHE A 235 -10.66 -16.14 -1.06
N TRP A 236 -11.66 -17.00 -1.27
CA TRP A 236 -12.64 -17.34 -0.25
C TRP A 236 -11.98 -17.95 0.98
N GLU A 237 -11.03 -18.88 0.82
CA GLU A 237 -10.27 -19.49 1.93
C GLU A 237 -9.58 -18.42 2.79
N GLU A 238 -8.83 -17.49 2.17
CA GLU A 238 -8.18 -16.41 2.91
C GLU A 238 -9.19 -15.46 3.55
N PHE A 239 -10.27 -15.14 2.85
CA PHE A 239 -11.27 -14.19 3.35
C PHE A 239 -12.09 -14.79 4.51
N ASP A 240 -12.44 -16.07 4.46
CA ASP A 240 -13.22 -16.75 5.51
C ASP A 240 -12.46 -16.77 6.84
N VAL A 241 -11.14 -16.97 6.81
CA VAL A 241 -10.29 -16.87 8.01
C VAL A 241 -10.41 -15.50 8.69
N LEU A 242 -10.52 -14.40 7.92
CA LEU A 242 -10.75 -13.07 8.49
C LEU A 242 -12.10 -12.99 9.22
N GLN A 243 -13.13 -13.64 8.66
CA GLN A 243 -14.45 -13.71 9.28
C GLN A 243 -14.43 -14.50 10.59
N GLN A 244 -13.72 -15.63 10.61
CA GLN A 244 -13.55 -16.45 11.81
C GLN A 244 -12.75 -15.73 12.91
N TRP A 245 -11.75 -14.92 12.56
CA TRP A 245 -11.03 -14.13 13.55
C TRP A 245 -11.88 -13.03 14.16
N GLU A 246 -12.84 -12.49 13.41
CA GLU A 246 -13.73 -11.45 13.91
C GLU A 246 -14.70 -11.96 14.97
N THR A 247 -15.15 -13.22 14.88
CA THR A 247 -16.03 -13.83 15.90
C THR A 247 -15.33 -14.08 17.23
N LYS A 248 -13.99 -14.17 17.24
CA LYS A 248 -13.17 -14.39 18.44
C LYS A 248 -12.77 -13.11 19.16
N ARG A 249 -13.14 -11.92 18.66
CA ARG A 249 -12.73 -10.63 19.27
C ARG A 249 -13.61 -10.24 20.45
N GLU A 250 -12.96 -9.71 21.49
CA GLU A 250 -13.61 -9.25 22.72
C GLU A 250 -13.91 -7.73 22.75
N SER A 251 -13.84 -7.03 21.62
CA SER A 251 -14.09 -5.57 21.57
C SER A 251 -15.58 -5.24 21.67
N THR A 252 -15.94 -4.32 22.57
CA THR A 252 -17.32 -3.88 22.83
C THR A 252 -17.79 -2.81 21.84
N LYS A 253 -19.12 -2.70 21.70
CA LYS A 253 -19.81 -1.69 20.85
C LYS A 253 -20.96 -1.05 21.63
N ASP A 254 -20.86 -1.04 22.95
CA ASP A 254 -21.95 -0.77 23.88
C ASP A 254 -22.44 0.66 23.75
N ILE A 255 -21.54 1.61 23.51
CA ILE A 255 -21.89 3.03 23.33
C ILE A 255 -22.78 3.21 22.09
N GLY A 256 -22.51 2.46 21.02
CA GLY A 256 -23.33 2.51 19.80
C GLY A 256 -24.74 1.94 19.98
N PHE A 257 -24.96 1.08 20.99
CA PHE A 257 -26.24 0.45 21.29
C PHE A 257 -27.15 1.29 22.20
N LEU A 258 -26.62 2.32 22.86
CA LEU A 258 -27.39 3.24 23.71
C LEU A 258 -28.57 3.86 22.96
N ASP A 259 -29.70 4.01 23.65
CA ASP A 259 -30.96 4.45 23.04
C ASP A 259 -30.83 5.81 22.36
N GLU A 260 -30.07 6.73 22.94
CA GLU A 260 -29.85 8.09 22.45
C GLU A 260 -28.96 8.12 21.20
N ASN A 261 -28.16 7.08 20.98
CA ASN A 261 -27.25 6.96 19.85
C ASN A 261 -27.84 6.18 18.67
N LYS A 262 -28.94 5.43 18.87
CA LYS A 262 -29.58 4.61 17.82
C LYS A 262 -29.90 5.42 16.55
N SER A 263 -30.43 6.64 16.72
CA SER A 263 -30.80 7.51 15.60
C SER A 263 -29.60 8.14 14.87
N LYS A 264 -28.39 8.06 15.45
CA LYS A 264 -27.13 8.53 14.85
C LYS A 264 -26.43 7.43 14.02
N ASN A 265 -26.98 6.22 13.98
CA ASN A 265 -26.44 5.08 13.23
C ASN A 265 -27.22 4.87 11.94
N ARG A 266 -26.55 4.93 10.78
CA ARG A 266 -27.20 4.66 9.48
C ARG A 266 -27.71 3.23 9.39
N TYR A 267 -27.01 2.29 10.02
CA TYR A 267 -27.39 0.88 10.12
C TYR A 267 -27.32 0.43 11.58
N ARG A 268 -28.41 -0.17 12.07
CA ARG A 268 -28.58 -0.57 13.47
C ARG A 268 -27.46 -1.49 13.99
N ASN A 269 -26.90 -2.33 13.12
CA ASN A 269 -25.92 -3.36 13.46
C ASN A 269 -24.48 -3.02 13.03
N ILE A 270 -24.25 -1.87 12.40
CA ILE A 270 -22.90 -1.42 11.99
C ILE A 270 -22.50 -0.28 12.92
N LEU A 271 -21.86 -0.66 14.01
CA LEU A 271 -21.50 0.22 15.12
C LEU A 271 -19.98 0.31 15.28
N PRO A 272 -19.46 1.46 15.74
CA PRO A 272 -18.04 1.60 16.04
C PRO A 272 -17.66 0.75 17.24
N TYR A 273 -16.41 0.25 17.29
CA TYR A 273 -15.86 -0.27 18.55
C TYR A 273 -15.66 0.86 19.55
N ASP A 274 -15.88 0.58 20.84
CA ASP A 274 -15.82 1.59 21.89
C ASP A 274 -14.40 2.09 22.14
N HIS A 275 -13.39 1.22 22.06
CA HIS A 275 -11.99 1.58 22.38
C HIS A 275 -11.34 2.52 21.36
N SER A 276 -11.84 2.55 20.14
CA SER A 276 -11.29 3.31 19.01
C SER A 276 -12.27 4.34 18.45
N ARG A 277 -13.48 4.47 19.03
CA ARG A 277 -14.47 5.44 18.55
C ARG A 277 -13.95 6.86 18.68
N ILE A 278 -14.40 7.74 17.78
CA ILE A 278 -14.22 9.17 17.99
C ILE A 278 -15.16 9.64 19.10
N ILE A 279 -14.61 10.36 20.07
CA ILE A 279 -15.36 11.02 21.14
C ILE A 279 -15.43 12.50 20.79
N LEU A 280 -16.64 13.03 20.54
CA LEU A 280 -16.83 14.45 20.24
C LEU A 280 -16.58 15.30 21.48
N LYS A 281 -15.70 16.28 21.37
CA LYS A 281 -15.32 17.21 22.45
C LYS A 281 -16.19 18.47 22.42
N CYS A 282 -16.17 19.21 23.53
CA CYS A 282 -16.89 20.50 23.68
C CYS A 282 -18.41 20.40 23.46
N CYS A 283 -18.99 19.22 23.71
CA CYS A 283 -20.43 18.98 23.66
C CYS A 283 -21.11 19.36 24.98
N ASP A 284 -22.42 19.61 24.92
CA ASP A 284 -23.24 19.80 26.11
C ASP A 284 -23.32 18.49 26.89
N LYS A 285 -22.64 18.44 28.04
CA LYS A 285 -22.60 17.26 28.92
C LYS A 285 -23.96 16.91 29.52
N SER A 286 -24.93 17.83 29.48
CA SER A 286 -26.29 17.55 29.94
C SER A 286 -27.12 16.75 28.93
N LEU A 287 -26.67 16.69 27.66
CA LEU A 287 -27.35 15.96 26.60
C LEU A 287 -26.72 14.55 26.44
N PRO A 288 -27.43 13.46 26.78
CA PRO A 288 -26.91 12.11 26.58
C PRO A 288 -26.64 11.83 25.09
N GLY A 289 -25.55 11.13 24.79
CA GLY A 289 -25.13 10.82 23.42
C GLY A 289 -24.52 12.00 22.64
N ALA A 290 -24.30 13.16 23.29
CA ALA A 290 -23.71 14.32 22.61
C ALA A 290 -22.23 14.10 22.21
N ASP A 291 -21.53 13.18 22.85
CA ASP A 291 -20.14 12.81 22.54
C ASP A 291 -20.02 11.75 21.42
N TYR A 292 -21.15 11.27 20.88
CA TYR A 292 -21.19 10.14 19.96
C TYR A 292 -21.24 10.56 18.50
N ILE A 293 -20.39 9.92 17.71
CA ILE A 293 -20.46 9.82 16.25
C ILE A 293 -20.06 8.39 15.84
N ASN A 294 -20.71 7.84 14.80
CA ASN A 294 -20.35 6.52 14.26
C ASN A 294 -19.09 6.60 13.40
N ALA A 295 -17.93 6.73 14.07
CA ALA A 295 -16.61 6.80 13.46
C ALA A 295 -15.56 6.14 14.36
N ASN A 296 -14.50 5.61 13.76
CA ASN A 296 -13.34 5.08 14.49
C ASN A 296 -12.04 5.72 13.97
N MET A 297 -11.12 5.98 14.90
CA MET A 297 -9.75 6.32 14.57
C MET A 297 -8.94 5.04 14.35
N ILE A 298 -8.24 4.95 13.23
CA ILE A 298 -7.24 3.91 12.96
C ILE A 298 -5.87 4.57 13.16
N LYS A 299 -5.20 4.19 14.25
CA LYS A 299 -3.82 4.57 14.54
C LYS A 299 -2.96 3.34 14.43
N LEU A 300 -2.29 3.18 13.28
CA LEU A 300 -1.35 2.08 13.12
C LEU A 300 -0.09 2.49 13.84
N GLU A 301 0.31 1.81 14.90
CA GLU A 301 1.60 2.12 15.53
C GLU A 301 2.74 1.49 14.73
N PRO A 302 3.90 2.17 14.59
CA PRO A 302 5.05 1.66 13.82
C PRO A 302 5.44 0.22 14.17
N PHE A 303 5.42 -0.13 15.47
CA PHE A 303 5.79 -1.47 15.93
C PHE A 303 4.81 -2.58 15.52
N ILE A 304 3.53 -2.27 15.26
CA ILE A 304 2.50 -3.27 14.93
C ILE A 304 2.68 -3.79 13.50
N LEU A 305 3.21 -2.93 12.61
CA LEU A 305 3.71 -3.32 11.29
C LEU A 305 5.16 -3.81 11.33
N ALA A 306 5.78 -3.93 12.51
CA ALA A 306 7.19 -4.25 12.73
C ALA A 306 8.17 -3.28 12.03
N GLU A 307 7.79 -2.00 11.87
CA GLU A 307 8.51 -1.04 11.03
C GLU A 307 8.54 0.36 11.66
N LYS A 308 9.74 0.92 11.83
CA LYS A 308 10.03 2.05 12.74
C LYS A 308 9.60 3.46 12.26
N TYR A 309 8.73 3.63 11.27
CA TYR A 309 8.46 4.94 10.64
C TYR A 309 6.97 5.27 10.41
N GLU A 310 6.69 6.58 10.44
CA GLU A 310 5.38 7.25 10.46
C GLU A 310 4.33 6.60 9.57
N THR A 311 3.33 6.07 10.23
CA THR A 311 2.11 5.51 9.70
C THR A 311 1.05 6.60 9.72
N ARG A 312 0.33 6.75 8.60
CA ARG A 312 -0.79 7.68 8.51
C ARG A 312 -1.92 7.25 9.44
N ASN A 313 -2.56 8.21 10.08
CA ASN A 313 -3.80 8.01 10.83
C ASN A 313 -5.02 8.17 9.92
N TYR A 314 -6.06 7.38 10.18
CA TYR A 314 -7.31 7.45 9.42
C TYR A 314 -8.49 7.64 10.35
N ILE A 315 -9.48 8.41 9.91
CA ILE A 315 -10.82 8.38 10.48
C ILE A 315 -11.72 7.66 9.49
N VAL A 316 -12.30 6.53 9.92
CA VAL A 316 -13.28 5.80 9.12
C VAL A 316 -14.67 6.03 9.70
N THR A 317 -15.60 6.51 8.88
CA THR A 317 -16.94 6.90 9.34
C THR A 317 -18.03 6.51 8.35
N GLN A 318 -19.28 6.48 8.81
CA GLN A 318 -20.46 6.29 7.95
C GLN A 318 -20.77 7.54 7.11
N GLY A 319 -21.59 7.40 6.08
CA GLY A 319 -22.17 8.53 5.36
C GLY A 319 -23.15 9.30 6.25
N CYS A 320 -22.99 10.63 6.30
CA CYS A 320 -23.75 11.53 7.18
C CYS A 320 -25.26 11.29 7.07
N LEU A 321 -25.96 11.30 8.20
CA LEU A 321 -27.41 11.42 8.28
C LEU A 321 -27.79 12.88 8.51
N ARG A 322 -29.06 13.24 8.31
CA ARG A 322 -29.54 14.62 8.50
C ARG A 322 -29.21 15.15 9.90
N ASN A 323 -29.35 14.31 10.93
CA ASN A 323 -29.09 14.63 12.33
C ASN A 323 -27.62 14.46 12.76
N THR A 324 -26.70 14.09 11.87
CA THR A 324 -25.27 13.91 12.20
C THR A 324 -24.33 14.79 11.38
N VAL A 325 -24.86 15.70 10.54
CA VAL A 325 -24.03 16.63 9.74
C VAL A 325 -23.20 17.55 10.65
N ASP A 326 -23.82 18.09 11.70
CA ASP A 326 -23.14 18.92 12.68
C ASP A 326 -22.05 18.15 13.43
N ASP A 327 -22.36 16.93 13.85
CA ASP A 327 -21.43 16.02 14.52
C ASP A 327 -20.23 15.67 13.62
N PHE A 328 -20.46 15.51 12.32
CA PHE A 328 -19.41 15.28 11.33
C PHE A 328 -18.44 16.47 11.23
N TRP A 329 -18.94 17.70 11.08
CA TRP A 329 -18.05 18.86 11.01
C TRP A 329 -17.32 19.15 12.32
N LYS A 330 -17.94 18.89 13.47
CA LYS A 330 -17.25 18.90 14.77
C LYS A 330 -16.09 17.91 14.80
N MET A 331 -16.30 16.68 14.29
CA MET A 331 -15.23 15.69 14.18
C MET A 331 -14.09 16.17 13.27
N ILE A 332 -14.40 16.68 12.07
CA ILE A 332 -13.39 17.20 11.13
C ILE A 332 -12.55 18.32 11.77
N TRP A 333 -13.21 19.25 12.46
CA TRP A 333 -12.55 20.35 13.14
C TRP A 333 -11.68 19.89 14.33
N GLN A 334 -12.21 19.05 15.21
CA GLN A 334 -11.50 18.65 16.44
C GLN A 334 -10.28 17.78 16.16
N GLU A 335 -10.35 16.91 15.15
CA GLU A 335 -9.26 16.00 14.77
C GLU A 335 -8.29 16.64 13.78
N ASP A 336 -8.54 17.90 13.41
CA ASP A 336 -7.78 18.66 12.42
C ASP A 336 -7.58 17.92 11.08
N SER A 337 -8.63 17.22 10.63
CA SER A 337 -8.64 16.48 9.37
C SER A 337 -8.68 17.46 8.20
N ARG A 338 -7.67 17.40 7.32
CA ARG A 338 -7.52 18.31 6.17
C ARG A 338 -8.02 17.74 4.86
N ILE A 339 -8.20 16.42 4.78
CA ILE A 339 -8.69 15.73 3.59
C ILE A 339 -9.85 14.81 3.97
N ILE A 340 -10.92 14.85 3.18
CA ILE A 340 -12.08 13.98 3.27
C ILE A 340 -12.19 13.19 1.96
N VAL A 341 -12.26 11.86 2.03
CA VAL A 341 -12.45 10.96 0.91
C VAL A 341 -13.85 10.34 1.02
N MET A 342 -14.73 10.71 0.09
CA MET A 342 -16.11 10.22 0.00
C MET A 342 -16.24 9.25 -1.18
N ILE A 343 -16.50 7.97 -0.91
CA ILE A 343 -16.49 6.88 -1.90
C ILE A 343 -17.90 6.30 -2.12
N THR A 344 -18.88 7.17 -2.34
CA THR A 344 -20.28 6.81 -2.60
C THR A 344 -21.00 8.00 -3.20
N LYS A 345 -22.01 7.76 -4.04
CA LYS A 345 -22.96 8.80 -4.44
C LYS A 345 -23.86 9.16 -3.27
N LEU A 346 -24.55 10.31 -3.31
CA LEU A 346 -25.58 10.63 -2.31
C LEU A 346 -26.72 9.62 -2.32
N PHE A 347 -27.11 9.16 -3.51
CA PHE A 347 -28.15 8.15 -3.75
C PHE A 347 -27.64 7.06 -4.70
N GLU A 348 -27.96 5.81 -4.39
CA GLU A 348 -27.69 4.64 -5.23
C GLU A 348 -28.95 3.76 -5.25
N LYS A 349 -29.47 3.46 -6.43
CA LYS A 349 -30.79 2.81 -6.63
C LYS A 349 -31.90 3.42 -5.76
N SER A 350 -31.98 4.75 -5.73
CA SER A 350 -32.95 5.53 -4.94
C SER A 350 -32.83 5.39 -3.42
N LYS A 351 -31.80 4.70 -2.92
CA LYS A 351 -31.49 4.64 -1.48
C LYS A 351 -30.45 5.68 -1.15
N GLU A 352 -30.76 6.54 -0.19
CA GLU A 352 -29.78 7.50 0.33
C GLU A 352 -28.62 6.76 0.99
N LYS A 353 -27.41 7.04 0.52
CA LYS A 353 -26.16 6.50 1.05
C LYS A 353 -25.44 7.49 1.94
N CYS A 354 -25.58 8.78 1.66
CA CYS A 354 -25.02 9.89 2.42
C CYS A 354 -25.87 11.14 2.19
N MET A 355 -26.13 11.91 3.26
CA MET A 355 -26.65 13.27 3.13
C MET A 355 -25.57 14.21 2.62
N LYS A 356 -25.97 15.21 1.82
CA LYS A 356 -25.10 16.33 1.46
C LYS A 356 -24.77 17.12 2.73
N TYR A 357 -23.47 17.24 3.03
CA TYR A 357 -22.97 17.91 4.23
C TYR A 357 -22.14 19.16 3.90
N TRP A 358 -22.21 19.66 2.67
CA TRP A 358 -21.44 20.83 2.21
C TRP A 358 -22.34 21.85 1.51
N PRO A 359 -21.97 23.14 1.50
CA PRO A 359 -22.68 24.17 0.75
C PRO A 359 -22.37 24.11 -0.75
N ASP A 360 -23.22 24.74 -1.56
CA ASP A 360 -22.95 24.96 -2.99
C ASP A 360 -21.76 25.91 -3.20
N LEU A 361 -21.16 25.87 -4.39
CA LEU A 361 -20.01 26.69 -4.73
C LEU A 361 -20.29 28.19 -4.49
N GLY A 362 -19.39 28.87 -3.78
CA GLY A 362 -19.52 30.27 -3.41
C GLY A 362 -20.48 30.55 -2.25
N GLN A 363 -21.11 29.51 -1.67
CA GLN A 363 -21.97 29.64 -0.51
C GLN A 363 -21.29 29.18 0.77
N SER A 364 -21.82 29.64 1.89
CA SER A 364 -21.45 29.18 3.23
C SER A 364 -22.67 28.61 3.96
N CYS A 365 -22.42 27.66 4.85
CA CYS A 365 -23.40 27.09 5.76
C CYS A 365 -22.79 26.99 7.15
N GLU A 366 -23.60 27.22 8.18
CA GLU A 366 -23.20 26.99 9.57
C GLU A 366 -23.67 25.62 10.02
N TYR A 367 -22.72 24.80 10.50
CA TYR A 367 -22.97 23.50 11.10
C TYR A 367 -22.57 23.56 12.57
N SER A 368 -23.58 23.61 13.45
CA SER A 368 -23.43 23.93 14.87
C SER A 368 -22.81 25.30 15.16
N LYS A 369 -21.47 25.43 15.16
CA LYS A 369 -20.73 26.70 15.34
C LYS A 369 -19.62 26.86 14.29
N ILE A 370 -19.51 25.89 13.39
CA ILE A 370 -18.48 25.85 12.37
C ILE A 370 -19.09 26.36 11.08
N THR A 371 -18.60 27.49 10.60
CA THR A 371 -18.95 27.98 9.27
C THR A 371 -18.09 27.26 8.24
N VAL A 372 -18.72 26.64 7.26
CA VAL A 372 -18.08 25.96 6.14
C VAL A 372 -18.47 26.73 4.89
N GLU A 373 -17.47 27.19 4.14
CA GLU A 373 -17.62 27.92 2.89
C GLU A 373 -16.98 27.11 1.76
N ASN A 374 -17.69 26.94 0.64
CA ASN A 374 -17.17 26.24 -0.54
C ASN A 374 -16.47 27.25 -1.46
N LEU A 375 -15.14 27.23 -1.44
CA LEU A 375 -14.28 28.12 -2.22
C LEU A 375 -14.08 27.67 -3.66
N GLY A 376 -14.29 26.38 -3.95
CA GLY A 376 -13.95 25.83 -5.26
C GLY A 376 -14.45 24.42 -5.44
N GLU A 377 -14.94 24.14 -6.65
CA GLU A 377 -15.39 22.82 -7.08
C GLU A 377 -14.86 22.56 -8.49
N TYR A 378 -14.13 21.46 -8.68
CA TYR A 378 -13.62 21.06 -9.98
C TYR A 378 -13.77 19.56 -10.20
N ALA A 379 -14.13 19.19 -11.43
CA ALA A 379 -14.13 17.80 -11.85
C ALA A 379 -12.68 17.35 -12.08
N HIS A 380 -12.30 16.24 -11.46
CA HIS A 380 -11.06 15.54 -11.72
C HIS A 380 -11.41 14.21 -12.39
N GLN A 381 -11.16 14.11 -13.69
CA GLN A 381 -11.67 13.01 -14.51
C GLN A 381 -13.21 12.90 -14.46
N GLN A 382 -13.79 11.83 -15.03
CA GLN A 382 -15.25 11.67 -15.13
C GLN A 382 -15.91 11.29 -13.79
N ASP A 383 -15.18 10.60 -12.91
CA ASP A 383 -15.75 9.91 -11.75
C ASP A 383 -15.35 10.52 -10.40
N MET A 384 -14.74 11.71 -10.39
CA MET A 384 -14.35 12.37 -9.15
C MET A 384 -14.56 13.88 -9.22
N VAL A 385 -15.10 14.42 -8.13
CA VAL A 385 -15.23 15.86 -7.91
C VAL A 385 -14.42 16.24 -6.69
N VAL A 386 -13.59 17.29 -6.83
CA VAL A 386 -12.81 17.83 -5.72
C VAL A 386 -13.41 19.16 -5.30
N ARG A 387 -13.62 19.31 -3.98
CA ARG A 387 -14.11 20.55 -3.37
C ARG A 387 -13.12 21.10 -2.37
N MET A 388 -12.96 22.41 -2.35
CA MET A 388 -12.13 23.13 -1.38
C MET A 388 -13.02 23.92 -0.44
N PHE A 389 -12.95 23.59 0.84
CA PHE A 389 -13.69 24.26 1.89
C PHE A 389 -12.78 25.15 2.72
N ASN A 390 -13.30 26.31 3.10
CA ASN A 390 -12.78 27.12 4.17
C ASN A 390 -13.66 26.90 5.40
N ILE A 391 -13.10 26.34 6.47
CA ILE A 391 -13.83 26.10 7.71
C ILE A 391 -13.35 27.04 8.81
N SER A 392 -14.28 27.54 9.62
CA SER A 392 -13.97 28.49 10.68
C SER A 392 -14.86 28.29 11.89
N LEU A 393 -14.31 28.54 13.07
CA LEU A 393 -14.99 28.50 14.36
C LEU A 393 -14.64 29.81 15.07
N SER A 394 -15.63 30.48 15.67
CA SER A 394 -15.45 31.79 16.31
C SER A 394 -14.22 31.81 17.22
N ASN A 395 -13.36 32.83 17.06
CA ASN A 395 -12.08 33.02 17.77
C ASN A 395 -10.92 32.08 17.38
N TYR A 396 -11.08 31.25 16.35
CA TYR A 396 -10.00 30.41 15.81
C TYR A 396 -9.64 30.78 14.38
N ARG A 397 -8.41 30.42 13.97
CA ARG A 397 -7.97 30.58 12.58
C ARG A 397 -8.78 29.67 11.65
N HIS A 398 -9.07 30.19 10.47
CA HIS A 398 -9.65 29.44 9.37
C HIS A 398 -8.75 28.27 8.95
N ARG A 399 -9.35 27.18 8.46
CA ARG A 399 -8.63 26.00 7.98
C ARG A 399 -9.15 25.61 6.61
N ARG A 400 -8.25 25.20 5.71
CA ARG A 400 -8.63 24.61 4.43
C ARG A 400 -8.82 23.11 4.57
N VAL A 401 -9.95 22.61 4.05
CA VAL A 401 -10.27 21.18 3.97
C VAL A 401 -10.61 20.84 2.54
N LEU A 402 -10.02 19.76 2.02
CA LEU A 402 -10.33 19.25 0.68
C LEU A 402 -11.24 18.03 0.80
N GLN A 403 -12.28 17.98 -0.03
CA GLN A 403 -13.11 16.79 -0.19
C GLN A 403 -12.88 16.20 -1.59
N TYR A 404 -12.44 14.96 -1.64
CA TYR A 404 -12.41 14.13 -2.83
C TYR A 404 -13.67 13.25 -2.84
N HIS A 405 -14.62 13.56 -3.70
CA HIS A 405 -15.87 12.83 -3.85
C HIS A 405 -15.79 11.93 -5.09
N TYR A 406 -15.49 10.66 -4.86
CA TYR A 406 -15.41 9.62 -5.87
C TYR A 406 -16.75 8.93 -6.08
N THR A 407 -17.25 8.99 -7.32
CA THR A 407 -18.55 8.44 -7.74
C THR A 407 -18.43 7.25 -8.68
N GLY A 408 -17.21 6.82 -9.02
CA GLY A 408 -16.93 5.70 -9.93
C GLY A 408 -17.16 4.30 -9.34
N TRP A 409 -17.43 4.19 -8.04
CA TRP A 409 -17.68 2.88 -7.42
C TRP A 409 -19.09 2.37 -7.76
N PRO A 410 -19.26 1.15 -8.29
CA PRO A 410 -20.56 0.62 -8.65
C PRO A 410 -21.46 0.31 -7.44
N ASP A 411 -22.78 0.31 -7.67
CA ASP A 411 -23.77 0.02 -6.64
C ASP A 411 -23.64 -1.41 -6.06
N HIS A 412 -23.18 -2.37 -6.88
CA HIS A 412 -22.90 -3.75 -6.47
C HIS A 412 -21.48 -4.14 -6.86
N GLY A 413 -20.84 -4.95 -6.01
CA GLY A 413 -19.50 -5.48 -6.25
C GLY A 413 -18.40 -4.41 -6.12
N VAL A 414 -17.48 -4.46 -7.07
CA VAL A 414 -16.25 -3.67 -7.13
C VAL A 414 -16.10 -3.07 -8.53
N PRO A 415 -15.34 -1.97 -8.71
CA PRO A 415 -14.99 -1.46 -10.03
C PRO A 415 -14.38 -2.56 -10.91
N SER A 416 -14.69 -2.55 -12.21
CA SER A 416 -14.12 -3.50 -13.19
C SER A 416 -12.63 -3.28 -13.45
N ASP A 417 -12.17 -2.04 -13.26
CA ASP A 417 -10.77 -1.65 -13.33
C ASP A 417 -10.38 -0.86 -12.06
N ALA A 418 -9.12 -1.00 -11.65
CA ALA A 418 -8.58 -0.32 -10.47
C ALA A 418 -8.06 1.09 -10.75
N GLY A 419 -7.87 1.47 -12.02
CA GLY A 419 -7.16 2.70 -12.42
C GLY A 419 -7.74 3.97 -11.81
N SER A 420 -9.06 4.17 -11.85
CA SER A 420 -9.68 5.39 -11.29
C SER A 420 -9.58 5.46 -9.76
N LEU A 421 -9.59 4.33 -9.06
CA LEU A 421 -9.38 4.31 -7.61
C LEU A 421 -7.89 4.54 -7.26
N LEU A 422 -6.97 3.98 -8.06
CA LEU A 422 -5.54 4.23 -7.92
C LEU A 422 -5.19 5.70 -8.19
N ASP A 423 -5.87 6.34 -9.14
CA ASP A 423 -5.74 7.78 -9.40
C ASP A 423 -6.23 8.63 -8.21
N LEU A 424 -7.43 8.33 -7.67
CA LEU A 424 -7.92 8.95 -6.42
C LEU A 424 -6.87 8.84 -5.32
N GLN A 425 -6.32 7.65 -5.13
CA GLN A 425 -5.34 7.38 -4.09
C GLN A 425 -4.03 8.14 -4.33
N PHE A 426 -3.56 8.21 -5.58
CA PHE A 426 -2.38 8.99 -5.95
C PHE A 426 -2.55 10.47 -5.61
N VAL A 427 -3.65 11.09 -6.03
CA VAL A 427 -3.88 12.53 -5.80
C VAL A 427 -4.12 12.86 -4.32
N VAL A 428 -4.82 12.00 -3.59
CA VAL A 428 -5.02 12.13 -2.14
C VAL A 428 -3.68 12.02 -1.41
N ASN A 429 -2.83 11.07 -1.82
CA ASN A 429 -1.54 10.84 -1.17
C ASN A 429 -0.55 11.97 -1.41
N ALA A 430 -0.47 12.48 -2.64
CA ALA A 430 0.34 13.65 -2.94
C ALA A 430 -0.09 14.84 -2.07
N ARG A 431 -1.40 15.08 -1.97
CA ARG A 431 -1.92 16.22 -1.21
C ARG A 431 -1.74 16.07 0.30
N GLN A 432 -1.92 14.87 0.83
CA GLN A 432 -1.71 14.59 2.24
C GLN A 432 -0.22 14.79 2.61
N PHE A 433 0.69 14.31 1.77
CA PHE A 433 2.13 14.51 1.95
C PHE A 433 2.51 15.99 1.97
N GLU A 434 1.95 16.80 1.06
CA GLU A 434 2.17 18.25 1.07
C GLU A 434 1.71 18.91 2.38
N ILE A 435 0.58 18.48 2.93
CA ILE A 435 0.04 19.02 4.19
C ILE A 435 0.93 18.63 5.38
N GLU A 436 1.33 17.35 5.44
CA GLU A 436 2.19 16.81 6.49
C GLU A 436 3.60 17.42 6.44
N ALA A 437 4.13 17.73 5.24
CA ALA A 437 5.43 18.38 5.09
C ALA A 437 5.51 19.79 5.69
N HIS A 438 4.38 20.43 5.95
CA HIS A 438 4.29 21.78 6.52
C HIS A 438 3.67 21.81 7.93
N SER A 439 3.58 20.67 8.61
CA SER A 439 2.93 20.56 9.92
C SER A 439 3.63 19.54 10.83
N ASP A 440 3.91 19.94 12.07
CA ASP A 440 4.38 19.03 13.12
C ASP A 440 3.25 18.19 13.73
N VAL A 441 2.00 18.41 13.29
CA VAL A 441 0.81 17.73 13.79
C VAL A 441 0.32 16.72 12.75
N THR A 442 0.06 15.49 13.19
CA THR A 442 -0.54 14.48 12.32
C THR A 442 -1.99 14.82 11.99
N HIS A 443 -2.30 14.93 10.70
CA HIS A 443 -3.66 15.19 10.21
C HIS A 443 -4.28 13.88 9.71
N PRO A 444 -5.26 13.29 10.41
CA PRO A 444 -5.85 12.03 9.98
C PRO A 444 -6.62 12.21 8.66
N LEU A 445 -6.49 11.22 7.76
CA LEU A 445 -7.27 11.16 6.54
C LEU A 445 -8.67 10.64 6.84
N THR A 446 -9.70 11.46 6.65
CA THR A 446 -11.09 11.02 6.86
C THR A 446 -11.60 10.30 5.61
N VAL A 447 -12.06 9.06 5.75
CA VAL A 447 -12.59 8.23 4.66
C VAL A 447 -13.98 7.73 5.03
N HIS A 448 -14.95 7.91 4.13
CA HIS A 448 -16.30 7.38 4.34
C HIS A 448 -16.95 6.91 3.04
N CYS A 449 -17.95 6.04 3.20
CA CYS A 449 -18.85 5.63 2.14
C CYS A 449 -20.29 5.73 2.67
N SER A 450 -21.09 4.65 2.57
CA SER A 450 -22.40 4.58 3.20
C SER A 450 -22.33 4.07 4.64
N ALA A 451 -21.91 2.83 4.85
CA ALA A 451 -21.76 2.25 6.19
C ALA A 451 -20.39 2.52 6.84
N GLY A 452 -19.42 3.00 6.06
CA GLY A 452 -18.06 3.25 6.54
C GLY A 452 -17.25 1.97 6.79
N VAL A 453 -17.50 0.91 6.03
CA VAL A 453 -16.90 -0.42 6.26
C VAL A 453 -16.37 -1.08 4.98
N GLY A 454 -17.23 -1.38 3.98
CA GLY A 454 -16.82 -2.06 2.75
C GLY A 454 -15.84 -1.25 1.89
N ARG A 455 -16.37 -0.31 1.08
CA ARG A 455 -15.56 0.57 0.21
C ARG A 455 -14.49 1.36 0.97
N THR A 456 -14.86 1.87 2.15
CA THR A 456 -13.95 2.58 3.06
C THR A 456 -12.79 1.70 3.49
N GLY A 457 -13.05 0.46 3.93
CA GLY A 457 -12.00 -0.49 4.31
C GLY A 457 -11.13 -0.89 3.14
N THR A 458 -11.72 -1.11 1.96
CA THR A 458 -10.96 -1.41 0.74
C THR A 458 -9.98 -0.30 0.40
N PHE A 459 -10.43 0.96 0.42
CA PHE A 459 -9.57 2.12 0.18
C PHE A 459 -8.45 2.22 1.23
N VAL A 460 -8.78 2.12 2.52
CA VAL A 460 -7.79 2.25 3.60
C VAL A 460 -6.74 1.14 3.54
N VAL A 461 -7.15 -0.12 3.34
CA VAL A 461 -6.19 -1.24 3.21
C VAL A 461 -5.29 -1.05 1.99
N LEU A 462 -5.88 -0.67 0.84
CA LEU A 462 -5.11 -0.39 -0.37
C LEU A 462 -4.14 0.79 -0.16
N ASP A 463 -4.54 1.82 0.58
CA ASP A 463 -3.70 2.97 0.96
C ASP A 463 -2.49 2.57 1.78
N ILE A 464 -2.70 1.77 2.82
CA ILE A 464 -1.62 1.25 3.66
C ILE A 464 -0.63 0.44 2.82
N LEU A 465 -1.13 -0.49 1.98
CA LEU A 465 -0.29 -1.40 1.19
C LEU A 465 0.52 -0.66 0.12
N ILE A 466 -0.08 0.28 -0.60
CA ILE A 466 0.64 1.11 -1.57
C ILE A 466 1.65 2.02 -0.86
N GLY A 467 1.32 2.55 0.31
CA GLY A 467 2.27 3.26 1.16
C GLY A 467 3.48 2.40 1.55
N LEU A 468 3.30 1.10 1.78
CA LEU A 468 4.42 0.16 2.02
C LEU A 468 5.27 -0.05 0.76
N ILE A 469 4.63 -0.24 -0.40
CA ILE A 469 5.34 -0.40 -1.69
C ILE A 469 6.16 0.85 -2.01
N ASN A 470 5.56 2.04 -1.90
CA ASN A 470 6.24 3.31 -2.18
C ASN A 470 7.48 3.51 -1.32
N ARG A 471 7.42 3.12 -0.04
CA ARG A 471 8.53 3.31 0.90
C ARG A 471 9.64 2.28 0.75
N LYS A 472 9.29 1.02 0.48
CA LYS A 472 10.25 -0.09 0.44
C LYS A 472 10.68 -0.50 -0.96
N GLY A 473 10.00 0.00 -1.98
CA GLY A 473 10.17 -0.44 -3.36
C GLY A 473 9.56 -1.82 -3.64
N LEU A 474 9.82 -2.32 -4.85
CA LEU A 474 9.24 -3.55 -5.38
C LEU A 474 9.83 -4.85 -4.79
N ASP A 475 10.87 -4.74 -3.96
CA ASP A 475 11.49 -5.87 -3.25
C ASP A 475 10.75 -6.19 -1.92
N CYS A 476 9.72 -5.41 -1.58
CA CYS A 476 9.01 -5.57 -0.33
C CYS A 476 8.09 -6.79 -0.30
N GLU A 477 7.72 -7.17 0.92
CA GLU A 477 6.69 -8.17 1.17
C GLU A 477 5.43 -7.49 1.71
N LEU A 478 4.29 -7.97 1.25
CA LEU A 478 2.98 -7.56 1.74
C LEU A 478 2.25 -8.75 2.36
N ASP A 479 1.33 -8.45 3.27
CA ASP A 479 0.39 -9.42 3.82
C ASP A 479 -1.00 -8.76 3.86
N ILE A 480 -1.79 -9.00 2.82
CA ILE A 480 -3.09 -8.35 2.61
C ILE A 480 -4.09 -8.85 3.67
N GLN A 481 -4.08 -10.14 3.99
CA GLN A 481 -4.91 -10.72 5.05
C GLN A 481 -4.58 -10.07 6.40
N ARG A 482 -3.30 -10.04 6.79
CA ARG A 482 -2.88 -9.44 8.07
C ARG A 482 -3.17 -7.95 8.14
N THR A 483 -2.95 -7.20 7.05
CA THR A 483 -3.27 -5.76 7.01
C THR A 483 -4.77 -5.53 7.17
N THR A 484 -5.60 -6.35 6.52
CA THR A 484 -7.06 -6.30 6.67
C THR A 484 -7.49 -6.65 8.10
N HIS A 485 -6.91 -7.71 8.68
CA HIS A 485 -7.15 -8.09 10.06
C HIS A 485 -6.75 -6.99 11.05
N LEU A 486 -5.64 -6.29 10.77
CA LEU A 486 -5.15 -5.19 11.60
C LEU A 486 -6.14 -4.02 11.59
N VAL A 487 -6.57 -3.52 10.42
CA VAL A 487 -7.54 -2.41 10.40
C VAL A 487 -8.87 -2.81 11.04
N ARG A 488 -9.28 -4.08 10.91
CA ARG A 488 -10.47 -4.64 11.59
C ARG A 488 -10.36 -4.65 13.12
N SER A 489 -9.18 -4.44 13.73
CA SER A 489 -9.08 -4.25 15.18
C SER A 489 -9.58 -2.88 15.64
N PHE A 490 -9.62 -1.91 14.73
CA PHE A 490 -10.09 -0.56 15.02
C PHE A 490 -11.55 -0.35 14.61
N ARG A 491 -12.03 -0.97 13.54
CA ARG A 491 -13.45 -0.91 13.15
C ARG A 491 -13.91 -2.26 12.60
N PRO A 492 -15.01 -2.83 13.11
CA PRO A 492 -15.50 -4.13 12.64
C PRO A 492 -15.94 -4.07 11.18
N GLY A 493 -15.75 -5.18 10.46
CA GLY A 493 -16.27 -5.39 9.12
C GLY A 493 -15.63 -4.56 8.01
N LEU A 494 -14.47 -3.91 8.25
CA LEU A 494 -13.70 -3.27 7.18
C LEU A 494 -13.34 -4.32 6.11
N VAL A 495 -13.59 -3.99 4.83
CA VAL A 495 -13.59 -4.95 3.70
C VAL A 495 -14.66 -6.03 3.92
N GLN A 496 -15.84 -5.85 3.32
CA GLN A 496 -17.04 -6.63 3.66
C GLN A 496 -17.24 -7.89 2.84
N THR A 497 -16.70 -7.96 1.63
CA THR A 497 -16.96 -9.08 0.70
C THR A 497 -15.67 -9.66 0.15
N GLU A 498 -15.72 -10.93 -0.26
CA GLU A 498 -14.63 -11.59 -0.99
C GLU A 498 -14.24 -10.79 -2.23
N ALA A 499 -15.22 -10.28 -3.00
CA ALA A 499 -14.96 -9.47 -4.18
C ALA A 499 -14.14 -8.20 -3.86
N GLN A 500 -14.39 -7.55 -2.72
CA GLN A 500 -13.59 -6.41 -2.26
C GLN A 500 -12.18 -6.84 -1.85
N TYR A 501 -12.04 -8.01 -1.22
CA TYR A 501 -10.76 -8.56 -0.84
C TYR A 501 -9.91 -8.94 -2.07
N GLN A 502 -10.49 -9.64 -3.05
CA GLN A 502 -9.86 -9.92 -4.34
C GLN A 502 -9.49 -8.62 -5.08
N PHE A 503 -10.36 -7.62 -5.07
CA PHE A 503 -10.09 -6.34 -5.72
C PHE A 503 -8.85 -5.64 -5.14
N ILE A 504 -8.55 -5.78 -3.84
CA ILE A 504 -7.30 -5.25 -3.27
C ILE A 504 -6.08 -5.90 -3.93
N TYR A 505 -6.10 -7.22 -4.11
CA TYR A 505 -5.02 -7.93 -4.81
C TYR A 505 -4.87 -7.45 -6.26
N THR A 506 -5.97 -7.37 -7.00
CA THR A 506 -5.97 -6.92 -8.40
C THR A 506 -5.50 -5.47 -8.53
N ALA A 507 -5.92 -4.59 -7.62
CA ALA A 507 -5.49 -3.20 -7.59
C ALA A 507 -3.99 -3.06 -7.28
N ILE A 508 -3.46 -3.84 -6.33
CA ILE A 508 -2.01 -3.89 -6.06
C ILE A 508 -1.25 -4.40 -7.30
N ASN A 509 -1.76 -5.44 -7.97
CA ASN A 509 -1.15 -5.94 -9.20
C ASN A 509 -1.10 -4.85 -10.29
N HIS A 510 -2.22 -4.17 -10.54
CA HIS A 510 -2.29 -3.08 -11.51
C HIS A 510 -1.34 -1.93 -11.14
N TYR A 511 -1.30 -1.55 -9.87
CA TYR A 511 -0.37 -0.56 -9.36
C TYR A 511 1.09 -0.94 -9.64
N VAL A 512 1.49 -2.18 -9.30
CA VAL A 512 2.84 -2.69 -9.54
C VAL A 512 3.19 -2.71 -11.03
N GLN A 513 2.27 -3.16 -11.89
CA GLN A 513 2.45 -3.14 -13.34
C GLN A 513 2.66 -1.71 -13.88
N SER A 514 1.88 -0.74 -13.38
CA SER A 514 2.01 0.67 -13.76
C SER A 514 3.37 1.24 -13.36
N VAL A 515 3.83 0.91 -12.15
CA VAL A 515 5.15 1.29 -11.64
C VAL A 515 6.24 0.68 -12.52
N CYS A 516 6.24 -0.65 -12.74
CA CYS A 516 7.20 -1.33 -13.62
C CYS A 516 7.24 -0.75 -15.04
N SER A 517 6.08 -0.37 -15.59
CA SER A 517 5.97 0.22 -16.92
C SER A 517 6.61 1.60 -16.99
N ARG A 518 6.31 2.48 -16.03
CA ARG A 518 6.92 3.82 -15.91
C ARG A 518 8.44 3.73 -15.80
N ILE A 519 8.92 2.82 -14.97
CA ILE A 519 10.34 2.57 -14.76
C ILE A 519 11.03 2.08 -16.04
N SER A 520 10.37 1.19 -16.77
CA SER A 520 10.91 0.67 -18.03
C SER A 520 10.96 1.77 -19.11
N ALA A 521 10.00 2.69 -19.12
CA ALA A 521 10.00 3.84 -20.01
C ALA A 521 11.12 4.84 -19.67
N GLU A 522 11.33 5.17 -18.40
CA GLU A 522 12.42 6.04 -17.93
C GLU A 522 13.79 5.49 -18.36
N LYS A 523 14.02 4.17 -18.23
CA LYS A 523 15.27 3.52 -18.70
C LYS A 523 15.46 3.61 -20.20
N LYS A 524 14.39 3.42 -20.98
CA LYS A 524 14.46 3.58 -22.45
C LYS A 524 14.88 5.01 -22.80
N ILE A 525 14.35 6.01 -22.10
CA ILE A 525 14.72 7.41 -22.31
C ILE A 525 16.19 7.67 -21.91
N GLU A 526 16.68 7.08 -20.83
CA GLU A 526 18.09 7.20 -20.43
C GLU A 526 19.04 6.51 -21.42
N MET A 527 18.66 5.34 -21.95
CA MET A 527 19.49 4.57 -22.89
C MET A 527 19.53 5.16 -24.29
N PHE A 528 18.40 5.66 -24.80
CA PHE A 528 18.27 6.13 -26.19
C PHE A 528 18.24 7.66 -26.31
N GLY A 529 18.29 8.39 -25.18
CA GLY A 529 18.09 9.83 -25.14
C GLY A 529 16.62 10.23 -25.29
N ARG A 530 16.32 11.51 -25.01
CA ARG A 530 14.99 12.07 -25.31
C ARG A 530 14.88 12.26 -26.82
N GLU A 531 14.14 11.40 -27.51
CA GLU A 531 13.67 11.73 -28.85
C GLU A 531 12.68 12.89 -28.74
N TYR A 532 13.14 14.12 -28.99
CA TYR A 532 12.27 15.25 -29.27
C TYR A 532 11.66 15.07 -30.67
N LEU A 533 10.67 14.19 -30.80
CA LEU A 533 9.78 14.20 -31.96
C LEU A 533 8.57 15.06 -31.63
N ASN A 534 8.80 16.38 -31.59
CA ASN A 534 7.72 17.35 -31.69
C ASN A 534 7.77 18.03 -33.05
N ILE A 535 6.56 18.10 -33.65
CA ILE A 535 6.17 18.77 -34.89
C ILE A 535 6.40 17.92 -36.15
N LYS A 536 5.41 17.08 -36.47
CA LYS A 536 5.12 16.71 -37.86
C LYS A 536 4.61 17.98 -38.57
N TYR A 537 5.47 18.62 -39.35
CA TYR A 537 4.99 19.21 -40.59
C TYR A 537 4.64 18.04 -41.51
N THR A 538 3.39 18.03 -41.98
CA THR A 538 2.93 17.20 -43.09
C THR A 538 3.82 17.46 -44.29
N ASP A 539 4.57 16.45 -44.75
CA ASP A 539 4.36 15.85 -46.07
C ASP A 539 5.39 14.74 -46.37
N GLU A 540 4.86 13.69 -47.01
CA GLU A 540 5.49 12.79 -47.99
C GLU A 540 6.84 12.14 -47.66
N LEU A 541 6.79 10.84 -47.30
CA LEU A 541 7.33 9.72 -48.09
C LEU A 541 7.38 8.46 -47.22
N ALA A 542 6.47 7.52 -47.52
CA ALA A 542 6.46 6.19 -46.97
C ALA A 542 7.46 5.30 -47.72
N THR A 543 8.46 4.73 -47.03
CA THR A 543 9.10 3.47 -47.44
C THR A 543 9.85 2.77 -46.30
N VAL A 544 9.27 1.63 -45.87
CA VAL A 544 9.89 0.30 -45.60
C VAL A 544 11.18 0.23 -44.79
N VAL A 545 11.10 -0.30 -43.55
CA VAL A 545 11.84 -1.46 -42.97
C VAL A 545 11.03 -1.90 -41.71
N GLY A 546 10.34 -3.04 -41.66
CA GLY A 546 10.89 -4.38 -41.41
C GLY A 546 10.58 -4.80 -39.97
N GLU A 547 9.46 -5.48 -39.75
CA GLU A 547 9.09 -6.09 -38.46
C GLU A 547 9.98 -7.31 -38.18
N GLU A 548 10.83 -7.26 -37.15
CA GLU A 548 11.34 -8.46 -36.50
C GLU A 548 11.47 -8.28 -34.97
N ASN A 549 10.81 -9.19 -34.25
CA ASN A 549 11.12 -9.72 -32.93
C ASN A 549 11.46 -8.74 -31.80
N VAL A 550 10.42 -8.31 -31.06
CA VAL A 550 10.57 -7.79 -29.68
C VAL A 550 10.66 -8.98 -28.72
N PRO A 551 11.75 -9.15 -27.95
CA PRO A 551 11.73 -10.09 -26.84
C PRO A 551 10.87 -9.50 -25.71
N THR A 552 9.83 -10.23 -25.32
CA THR A 552 9.08 -9.99 -24.09
C THR A 552 10.03 -10.11 -22.90
N LEU A 553 10.38 -8.98 -22.29
CA LEU A 553 11.16 -8.96 -21.06
C LEU A 553 10.28 -9.48 -19.91
N ASN A 554 10.76 -10.55 -19.27
CA ASN A 554 10.20 -11.13 -18.05
C ASN A 554 10.00 -10.04 -16.97
N PRO A 555 8.84 -9.97 -16.27
CA PRO A 555 8.59 -9.07 -15.15
C PRO A 555 9.69 -9.05 -14.08
N CYS A 556 10.41 -10.16 -13.90
CA CYS A 556 11.53 -10.30 -12.97
C CYS A 556 12.72 -9.38 -13.33
N THR A 557 12.92 -9.04 -14.61
CA THR A 557 14.02 -8.19 -15.10
C THR A 557 13.69 -6.70 -14.98
N ALA A 558 12.41 -6.33 -15.08
CA ALA A 558 11.94 -4.93 -14.89
C ALA A 558 12.09 -4.47 -13.43
N GLN A 559 11.99 -5.42 -12.51
CA GLN A 559 12.01 -5.24 -11.06
C GLN A 559 13.34 -4.73 -10.49
N ARG A 560 14.45 -4.98 -11.19
CA ARG A 560 15.81 -4.84 -10.63
C ARG A 560 16.45 -3.48 -10.86
N VAL A 561 16.17 -2.81 -11.98
CA VAL A 561 16.87 -1.55 -12.33
C VAL A 561 16.17 -0.27 -11.81
N LEU A 562 15.33 -0.37 -10.76
CA LEU A 562 14.57 0.76 -10.17
C LEU A 562 15.32 1.54 -9.05
N LYS A 563 16.31 0.95 -8.39
CA LYS A 563 16.98 1.61 -7.25
C LYS A 563 17.74 2.90 -7.61
N ASN A 564 17.96 3.18 -8.90
CA ASN A 564 18.70 4.36 -9.38
C ASN A 564 17.93 5.68 -9.27
N ALA A 565 16.58 5.70 -9.23
CA ALA A 565 15.84 6.96 -9.23
C ALA A 565 15.68 7.61 -7.83
N ILE A 566 15.87 6.84 -6.75
CA ILE A 566 15.61 7.31 -5.37
C ILE A 566 16.90 7.75 -4.65
N SER A 567 18.08 7.45 -5.19
CA SER A 567 19.38 7.86 -4.59
C SER A 567 19.88 9.24 -5.03
N CYS A 568 19.21 9.92 -5.97
CA CYS A 568 19.58 11.27 -6.39
C CYS A 568 18.87 12.33 -5.54
N ASN A 569 19.16 12.34 -4.23
CA ASN A 569 18.96 13.51 -3.39
C ASN A 569 19.92 13.45 -2.19
N THR A 570 21.21 13.68 -2.46
CA THR A 570 22.17 14.07 -1.42
C THR A 570 22.99 15.27 -1.89
N TYR A 571 22.92 16.31 -1.06
CA TYR A 571 23.56 17.62 -1.05
C TYR A 571 24.89 17.77 -1.82
N PRO A 572 25.09 18.87 -2.59
CA PRO A 572 26.40 19.18 -3.17
C PRO A 572 27.35 19.75 -2.11
N THR A 573 28.52 19.13 -1.98
CA THR A 573 29.70 19.67 -1.31
C THR A 573 30.40 20.71 -2.18
N THR A 574 30.88 21.76 -1.52
CA THR A 574 31.62 22.92 -2.05
C THR A 574 32.96 22.55 -2.67
N ASP A 575 33.24 23.02 -3.90
CA ASP A 575 34.53 23.60 -4.32
C ASP A 575 34.46 24.22 -5.74
N SER A 576 34.28 25.55 -5.78
CA SER A 576 34.82 26.59 -6.70
C SER A 576 34.70 26.47 -8.26
N PRO A 577 34.91 27.56 -9.03
CA PRO A 577 33.91 28.60 -9.33
C PRO A 577 33.71 28.80 -10.84
N LEU A 578 32.52 29.20 -11.32
CA LEU A 578 32.36 29.93 -12.60
C LEU A 578 30.95 30.53 -12.75
N VAL A 579 30.90 31.85 -12.51
CA VAL A 579 30.05 32.90 -13.11
C VAL A 579 28.55 32.63 -13.32
N SER A 580 27.76 33.24 -12.45
CA SER A 580 26.31 33.46 -12.51
C SER A 580 25.89 34.47 -13.59
N PRO A 581 24.63 34.42 -14.03
CA PRO A 581 23.80 35.61 -14.14
C PRO A 581 22.80 35.60 -12.98
N THR A 582 22.90 36.64 -12.16
CA THR A 582 21.98 36.96 -11.07
C THR A 582 20.57 37.22 -11.60
N LEU A 583 19.58 36.49 -11.09
CA LEU A 583 18.19 36.97 -11.04
C LEU A 583 17.78 37.13 -9.58
N ASP A 584 17.25 38.32 -9.32
CA ASP A 584 17.00 38.95 -8.04
C ASP A 584 15.94 38.22 -7.20
N LYS A 585 16.21 38.02 -5.91
CA LYS A 585 15.24 37.53 -4.92
C LYS A 585 14.53 38.71 -4.30
N SER A 586 13.59 39.28 -5.04
CA SER A 586 12.51 40.09 -4.48
C SER A 586 11.29 39.93 -5.40
N ASN A 587 10.11 39.79 -4.78
CA ASN A 587 8.79 39.56 -5.39
C ASN A 587 8.38 38.09 -5.59
N VAL A 588 8.10 37.38 -4.49
CA VAL A 588 6.83 36.63 -4.31
C VAL A 588 6.57 36.53 -2.79
N VAL A 589 5.96 37.57 -2.21
CA VAL A 589 5.34 37.52 -0.88
C VAL A 589 3.93 38.06 -1.03
N GLU A 590 3.03 37.21 -1.47
CA GLU A 590 1.58 37.32 -1.25
C GLU A 590 0.95 36.02 -1.76
N LEU A 591 0.71 35.06 -0.85
CA LEU A 591 -0.39 34.07 -0.96
C LEU A 591 -0.46 33.03 0.16
N LEU A 592 0.46 33.01 1.14
CA LEU A 592 0.28 32.25 2.38
C LEU A 592 0.89 33.04 3.53
N GLY A 593 0.04 33.74 4.29
CA GLY A 593 0.47 34.49 5.47
C GLY A 593 1.03 33.54 6.55
N TYR A 594 2.35 33.51 6.67
CA TYR A 594 3.06 32.96 7.82
C TYR A 594 4.35 33.76 8.06
N ASP A 595 4.49 34.28 9.28
CA ASP A 595 5.68 34.95 9.81
C ASP A 595 6.04 34.24 11.13
N PRO A 596 7.27 33.72 11.33
CA PRO A 596 7.57 32.91 12.50
C PRO A 596 8.09 33.73 13.69
N GLY A 597 7.39 33.64 14.82
CA GLY A 597 8.02 33.48 16.13
C GLY A 597 7.89 34.63 17.14
N LYS A 598 7.15 34.38 18.23
CA LYS A 598 7.70 34.17 19.59
C LYS A 598 6.59 33.81 20.61
N PRO A 599 6.88 33.02 21.65
CA PRO A 599 5.91 32.62 22.67
C PRO A 599 5.81 33.70 23.77
N ASN A 600 4.68 33.77 24.47
CA ASN A 600 4.64 34.05 25.92
C ASN A 600 3.25 33.83 26.54
N ASP A 601 3.29 33.24 27.74
CA ASP A 601 2.22 32.92 28.70
C ASP A 601 1.61 34.21 29.35
N PRO A 602 0.45 34.14 30.04
CA PRO A 602 -0.38 35.30 30.36
C PRO A 602 -0.11 35.87 31.76
N SER A 603 -0.06 37.20 31.88
CA SER A 603 -0.43 37.91 33.13
C SER A 603 -0.45 39.44 32.96
N GLN A 604 -1.52 40.05 33.49
CA GLN A 604 -1.65 41.44 34.01
C GLN A 604 -1.80 42.65 33.04
N ALA A 605 -3.07 43.05 32.88
CA ALA A 605 -3.69 44.33 33.32
C ALA A 605 -3.22 45.74 32.83
N ILE A 606 -4.27 46.57 32.61
CA ILE A 606 -4.40 48.05 32.72
C ILE A 606 -4.29 48.94 31.44
N VAL A 607 -5.47 49.39 30.98
CA VAL A 607 -5.95 50.76 30.59
C VAL A 607 -4.95 51.85 30.17
N THR A 608 -5.14 52.49 28.99
CA THR A 608 -5.54 53.92 28.80
C THR A 608 -5.64 54.35 27.30
N ASN A 609 -6.82 54.90 26.96
CA ASN A 609 -7.21 56.02 26.08
C ASN A 609 -6.28 56.68 25.01
N ALA A 610 -6.93 56.92 23.86
CA ALA A 610 -7.13 58.21 23.14
C ALA A 610 -6.32 58.58 21.86
N ASP A 611 -7.12 58.86 20.83
CA ASP A 611 -7.10 59.97 19.86
C ASP A 611 -6.29 59.96 18.53
N SER A 612 -7.10 60.11 17.46
CA SER A 612 -6.97 61.05 16.31
C SER A 612 -6.27 60.65 14.98
N CYS A 613 -7.06 60.74 13.90
CA CYS A 613 -6.75 60.81 12.44
C CYS A 613 -5.93 62.09 12.06
N PRO A 614 -5.62 62.46 10.78
CA PRO A 614 -5.97 61.88 9.46
C PRO A 614 -4.84 61.90 8.36
N ASN A 615 -5.12 61.33 7.18
CA ASN A 615 -4.84 61.85 5.81
C ASN A 615 -4.35 60.79 4.78
N SER A 616 -5.11 60.69 3.70
CA SER A 616 -4.73 60.20 2.35
C SER A 616 -3.87 61.25 1.60
N PRO A 617 -3.17 60.95 0.49
CA PRO A 617 -3.83 60.81 -0.82
C PRO A 617 -3.14 59.86 -1.86
N THR A 618 -3.91 59.49 -2.91
CA THR A 618 -3.53 59.23 -4.33
C THR A 618 -2.45 58.19 -4.66
N SER A 619 -2.44 57.42 -5.75
CA SER A 619 -3.26 57.12 -6.92
C SER A 619 -2.43 56.12 -7.73
N ASN A 620 -3.01 55.08 -8.35
CA ASN A 620 -2.69 54.70 -9.72
C ASN A 620 -3.57 53.55 -10.21
N VAL A 621 -4.25 53.88 -11.29
CA VAL A 621 -5.07 53.07 -12.19
C VAL A 621 -4.13 52.36 -13.16
N PHE A 622 -4.35 51.08 -13.43
CA PHE A 622 -4.06 50.48 -14.73
C PHE A 622 -5.13 49.43 -15.06
N GLU A 623 -5.95 49.80 -16.05
CA GLU A 623 -6.90 48.94 -16.75
C GLU A 623 -6.15 47.91 -17.62
N LEU A 624 -6.74 46.71 -17.79
CA LEU A 624 -6.41 45.81 -18.89
C LEU A 624 -7.70 45.24 -19.50
N HIS A 625 -8.09 45.94 -20.56
CA HIS A 625 -8.90 45.59 -21.73
C HIS A 625 -9.61 44.23 -21.82
N SER A 626 -10.94 44.36 -21.85
CA SER A 626 -11.91 43.54 -22.59
C SER A 626 -11.65 43.52 -24.10
N TYR A 627 -11.89 42.37 -24.73
CA TYR A 627 -12.24 42.29 -26.15
C TYR A 627 -13.56 41.53 -26.31
N GLU A 628 -14.56 42.23 -26.83
CA GLU A 628 -15.81 41.66 -27.34
C GLU A 628 -15.95 41.98 -28.83
N ASN A 629 -16.50 41.00 -29.55
CA ASN A 629 -17.41 41.09 -30.70
C ASN A 629 -16.91 41.57 -32.08
N ILE A 630 -17.02 40.64 -33.05
CA ILE A 630 -17.51 40.95 -34.40
C ILE A 630 -18.76 40.11 -34.65
N SER A 631 -19.86 40.80 -34.95
CA SER A 631 -21.16 40.29 -35.38
C SER A 631 -21.23 40.13 -36.90
N SER A 632 -21.92 39.10 -37.39
CA SER A 632 -22.65 39.18 -38.67
C SER A 632 -23.89 38.29 -38.64
N SER A 633 -24.93 38.77 -39.32
CA SER A 633 -26.36 38.45 -39.20
C SER A 633 -26.85 37.43 -40.24
N LEU A 634 -27.61 36.43 -39.77
CA LEU A 634 -28.82 35.71 -40.28
C LEU A 634 -29.30 35.92 -41.76
N PRO A 635 -29.90 34.89 -42.43
CA PRO A 635 -31.25 34.41 -42.06
C PRO A 635 -31.56 32.90 -42.18
N SER A 636 -32.72 32.60 -41.59
CA SER A 636 -33.52 31.37 -41.44
C SER A 636 -33.72 30.44 -42.64
N SER A 637 -33.71 29.12 -42.37
CA SER A 637 -34.53 28.13 -43.08
C SER A 637 -34.88 26.94 -42.17
N GLU A 638 -36.17 26.63 -42.10
CA GLU A 638 -36.78 25.53 -41.34
C GLU A 638 -36.54 24.13 -41.96
N CYS A 639 -36.65 23.12 -41.08
CA CYS A 639 -37.05 21.72 -41.28
C CYS A 639 -36.16 20.76 -42.09
N ASP A 640 -35.56 19.76 -41.40
CA ASP A 640 -36.10 18.39 -41.39
C ASP A 640 -35.41 17.53 -40.31
N ILE A 641 -36.13 17.16 -39.25
CA ILE A 641 -35.67 16.20 -38.23
C ILE A 641 -36.43 14.89 -38.48
N GLY A 642 -35.71 13.88 -38.96
CA GLY A 642 -36.23 12.53 -39.12
C GLY A 642 -36.64 11.88 -37.78
N PRO A 643 -37.49 10.84 -37.81
CA PRO A 643 -38.04 10.25 -36.59
C PRO A 643 -36.98 9.51 -35.77
N PRO A 644 -37.16 9.39 -34.44
CA PRO A 644 -36.26 8.66 -33.56
C PRO A 644 -36.34 7.14 -33.81
N PRO A 645 -35.27 6.38 -33.53
CA PRO A 645 -35.22 4.93 -33.74
C PRO A 645 -36.15 4.19 -32.77
N MET A 646 -36.84 3.16 -33.28
CA MET A 646 -37.76 2.28 -32.56
C MET A 646 -37.08 1.47 -31.45
N GLU A 647 -37.83 1.24 -30.38
CA GLU A 647 -37.50 0.37 -29.24
C GLU A 647 -37.16 -1.06 -29.67
N ALA A 648 -36.14 -1.65 -29.02
CA ALA A 648 -35.78 -3.05 -29.19
C ALA A 648 -36.84 -3.98 -28.56
N PRO A 649 -37.15 -5.14 -29.17
CA PRO A 649 -38.12 -6.08 -28.63
C PRO A 649 -37.61 -6.76 -27.33
N PRO A 650 -38.52 -7.16 -26.43
CA PRO A 650 -38.16 -7.80 -25.17
C PRO A 650 -37.56 -9.21 -25.37
N PRO A 651 -36.71 -9.67 -24.44
CA PRO A 651 -36.10 -10.99 -24.50
C PRO A 651 -37.14 -12.12 -24.30
N PRO A 652 -36.89 -13.33 -24.86
CA PRO A 652 -37.79 -14.48 -24.71
C PRO A 652 -37.83 -14.99 -23.25
N PRO A 653 -38.92 -15.66 -22.84
CA PRO A 653 -39.08 -16.17 -21.47
C PRO A 653 -38.09 -17.30 -21.16
N GLU A 654 -37.51 -17.27 -19.95
CA GLU A 654 -36.67 -18.35 -19.42
C GLU A 654 -37.44 -19.67 -19.34
N SER A 655 -36.83 -20.72 -19.89
CA SER A 655 -37.35 -22.09 -19.82
C SER A 655 -37.08 -22.68 -18.44
N LEU A 656 -38.16 -23.08 -17.78
CA LEU A 656 -38.17 -23.95 -16.61
C LEU A 656 -37.50 -25.29 -16.96
N PHE A 657 -36.35 -25.57 -16.35
CA PHE A 657 -35.85 -26.95 -16.25
C PHE A 657 -35.90 -27.42 -14.80
N TYR A 658 -36.52 -28.59 -14.69
CA TYR A 658 -36.95 -29.30 -13.50
C TYR A 658 -35.78 -29.90 -12.71
N ASP A 659 -35.97 -29.92 -11.39
CA ASP A 659 -35.42 -30.91 -10.47
C ASP A 659 -35.68 -32.34 -10.99
N ILE A 660 -34.62 -33.13 -11.10
CA ILE A 660 -34.70 -34.60 -11.04
C ILE A 660 -33.59 -35.09 -10.10
N ASN A 661 -34.01 -35.47 -8.90
CA ASN A 661 -33.28 -36.35 -7.99
C ASN A 661 -33.35 -37.81 -8.45
N GLU A 662 -32.38 -38.60 -8.00
CA GLU A 662 -32.47 -40.05 -7.74
C GLU A 662 -32.78 -41.01 -8.91
N ILE A 663 -31.80 -41.86 -9.23
CA ILE A 663 -31.87 -43.35 -9.27
C ILE A 663 -30.75 -43.90 -10.19
N ILE A 664 -29.94 -44.81 -9.60
CA ILE A 664 -28.80 -45.63 -10.09
C ILE A 664 -27.41 -45.01 -9.95
#